data_AF-A0A2H0LJV5-F1
#
_entry.id   AF-A0A2H0LJV5-F1
#
_cell.length_a   1.000
_cell.length_b   1.000
_cell.length_c   1.000
_cell.angle_alpha   90.00
_cell.angle_beta   90.00
_cell.angle_gamma   90.00
#
_symmetry.space_group_name_H-M   'P 1'
#
loop_
_entity.id
_entity.type
_entity.pdbx_description
1 polymer ?
#
loop_
_entity_poly.entity_id
_entity_poly.type
_entity_poly.pdbx_seq_one_letter_code
_entity_poly.pdbx_strand_id
1 'polypeptide(L)'
;MLRELIRQRPELGQFDGVIHNNHVAEFRELDKNRLLLAKYQVLTAHYTKMPAHAGAGPAGIVRAEIERKRGHRTVRRLLKDAGSVVQAIKPVFMMSPLSVAQFLEPGAVEFDLLVIDEASQVQPVDALGAITRCKQIVVVGDSKQLPPTRFFMQLTNAAEAEEEENAAAQAKDIESILGLCCARGVPQAMLQWHYRSRHHSLIAVSNHEFYEDRLFIIPSPYSAAAGLGLRFHHIQNGVFDSGGSGTNRVEARAVCQTVVDHIRKTPHLSLGVAAFSIKQRQAILDELELIRREHPDIESFFTSHPDEPFFVKNLESVQGDERDVIFISIGYGRNASGYMAMRFGPLSNEGGERRLNVLISRAKKRCEVFSSILAEDIDLERASGRGVATLKTFLEFARTGRLGISRRSGLEEQSPFEEAVRRALESLGYEVHPQVGIAGFFIDLAVVDRERHGRYVLGIECDGAAYHSSRSARDRDRLRQAVLEDHGWVIHRIWSTDWFQRPQEQLRKIAEAIEQAKVAVDEIAHHEAPAVSVTVTTSGEDEIERDTVLKLGNNALDGLSKPYVEARFPVPRHQEPHEIPPKKMAEIVFRIIQEEGPIHEDEVVIRVRSLWNLGRAGSRIQDAVSTAVRSLVKEKQCVREDGFVTVPGASVTVRDRESVSSLSLRKPEMLPPAEIRAAILALVDAHHGATKEEIPVAVARMLGFGSTSSQLREMIQAQTARLNREGLVVEVDGMFKRRQETNES
;
A
#
# COMPACT_ATOMS: atom_id res chain seq x y z
N MET A 1 36.88 30.53 -18.25
CA MET A 1 35.80 29.64 -18.70
C MET A 1 34.43 30.07 -18.16
N LEU A 2 34.17 30.09 -16.84
CA LEU A 2 32.86 30.51 -16.31
C LEU A 2 32.41 31.91 -16.75
N ARG A 3 33.30 32.92 -16.75
CA ARG A 3 32.98 34.27 -17.26
C ARG A 3 32.53 34.28 -18.73
N GLU A 4 33.09 33.38 -19.53
CA GLU A 4 32.72 33.24 -20.94
C GLU A 4 31.39 32.48 -21.08
N LEU A 5 31.14 31.47 -20.25
CA LEU A 5 29.84 30.79 -20.17
C LEU A 5 28.72 31.73 -19.70
N ILE A 6 28.96 32.59 -18.70
CA ILE A 6 27.99 33.61 -18.26
C ILE A 6 27.74 34.64 -19.37
N ARG A 7 28.78 35.01 -20.15
CA ARG A 7 28.61 35.89 -21.30
C ARG A 7 27.72 35.25 -22.38
N GLN A 8 27.85 33.94 -22.59
CA GLN A 8 27.05 33.18 -23.56
C GLN A 8 25.64 32.84 -23.04
N ARG A 9 25.48 32.70 -21.72
CA ARG A 9 24.21 32.39 -21.02
C ARG A 9 24.09 33.25 -19.76
N PRO A 10 23.56 34.49 -19.88
CA PRO A 10 23.47 35.43 -18.77
C PRO A 10 22.69 34.92 -17.55
N GLU A 11 21.77 33.98 -17.76
CA GLU A 11 20.96 33.35 -16.72
C GLU A 11 21.82 32.63 -15.67
N LEU A 12 22.98 32.08 -16.07
CA LEU A 12 23.93 31.46 -15.14
C LEU A 12 24.55 32.46 -14.16
N GLY A 13 24.63 33.73 -14.54
CA GLY A 13 25.09 34.80 -13.67
C GLY A 13 24.04 35.29 -12.67
N GLN A 14 22.76 34.93 -12.87
CA GLN A 14 21.64 35.30 -12.00
C GLN A 14 21.27 34.20 -11.00
N PHE A 15 21.87 33.02 -11.13
CA PHE A 15 21.63 31.93 -10.19
C PHE A 15 22.11 32.30 -8.79
N ASP A 16 21.23 32.14 -7.81
CA ASP A 16 21.55 32.27 -6.39
C ASP A 16 21.11 31.00 -5.66
N GLY A 17 22.07 30.29 -5.05
CA GLY A 17 21.78 29.03 -4.38
C GLY A 17 20.92 29.17 -3.12
N VAL A 18 20.87 30.34 -2.48
CA VAL A 18 19.99 30.59 -1.33
C VAL A 18 18.53 30.63 -1.80
N ILE A 19 18.25 31.38 -2.87
CA ILE A 19 16.90 31.45 -3.47
C ILE A 19 16.48 30.05 -3.94
N HIS A 20 17.39 29.33 -4.62
CA HIS A 20 17.10 27.99 -5.10
C HIS A 20 16.84 27.00 -3.94
N ASN A 21 17.62 27.05 -2.86
CA ASN A 21 17.39 26.24 -1.67
C ASN A 21 16.04 26.54 -1.00
N ASN A 22 15.60 27.81 -1.00
CA ASN A 22 14.27 28.18 -0.49
C ASN A 22 13.15 27.57 -1.34
N HIS A 23 13.27 27.60 -2.67
CA HIS A 23 12.31 26.92 -3.56
C HIS A 23 12.29 25.41 -3.36
N VAL A 24 13.46 24.79 -3.16
CA VAL A 24 13.56 23.36 -2.84
C VAL A 24 12.87 23.05 -1.51
N ALA A 25 13.07 23.87 -0.48
CA ALA A 25 12.41 23.71 0.82
C ALA A 25 10.89 23.83 0.70
N GLU A 26 10.39 24.86 0.01
CA GLU A 26 8.97 25.04 -0.26
C GLU A 26 8.38 23.84 -1.03
N PHE A 27 9.05 23.38 -2.09
CA PHE A 27 8.63 22.21 -2.85
C PHE A 27 8.53 20.96 -1.97
N ARG A 28 9.49 20.73 -1.07
CA ARG A 28 9.47 19.57 -0.14
C ARG A 28 8.23 19.60 0.75
N GLU A 29 7.91 20.76 1.32
CA GLU A 29 6.76 20.92 2.18
C GLU A 29 5.44 20.77 1.41
N LEU A 30 5.34 21.36 0.22
CA LEU A 30 4.18 21.19 -0.65
C LEU A 30 3.98 19.73 -1.09
N ASP A 31 5.05 18.99 -1.42
CA ASP A 31 4.95 17.57 -1.80
C ASP A 31 4.48 16.70 -0.61
N LYS A 32 4.94 16.98 0.61
CA LYS A 32 4.44 16.32 1.84
C LYS A 32 2.96 16.64 2.09
N ASN A 33 2.58 17.91 2.00
CA ASN A 33 1.18 18.35 2.17
C ASN A 33 0.27 17.71 1.12
N ARG A 34 0.75 17.55 -0.12
CA ARG A 34 0.00 16.87 -1.18
C ARG A 34 -0.27 15.40 -0.86
N LEU A 35 0.70 14.70 -0.25
CA LEU A 35 0.53 13.31 0.21
C LEU A 35 -0.52 13.21 1.32
N LEU A 36 -0.50 14.14 2.29
CA LEU A 36 -1.53 14.21 3.34
C LEU A 36 -2.92 14.47 2.74
N LEU A 37 -3.04 15.45 1.85
CA LEU A 37 -4.31 15.76 1.18
C LEU A 37 -4.85 14.58 0.37
N ALA A 38 -3.97 13.80 -0.28
CA ALA A 38 -4.37 12.58 -0.99
C ALA A 38 -5.03 11.56 -0.05
N LYS A 39 -4.53 11.41 1.19
CA LYS A 39 -5.16 10.52 2.19
C LYS A 39 -6.60 10.94 2.47
N TYR A 40 -6.84 12.23 2.72
CA TYR A 40 -8.19 12.75 2.95
C TYR A 40 -9.10 12.58 1.73
N GLN A 41 -8.59 12.82 0.51
CA GLN A 41 -9.36 12.58 -0.72
C GLN A 41 -9.83 11.14 -0.84
N VAL A 42 -8.96 10.17 -0.54
CA VAL A 42 -9.30 8.74 -0.55
C VAL A 42 -10.31 8.41 0.55
N LEU A 43 -10.12 8.95 1.76
CA LEU A 43 -11.03 8.75 2.89
C LEU A 43 -12.42 9.31 2.62
N THR A 44 -12.53 10.53 2.09
CA THR A 44 -13.81 11.13 1.71
C THR A 44 -14.50 10.31 0.62
N ALA A 45 -13.75 9.90 -0.42
CA ALA A 45 -14.29 9.05 -1.48
C ALA A 45 -14.80 7.70 -0.95
N HIS A 46 -14.09 7.08 0.00
CA HIS A 46 -14.54 5.86 0.69
C HIS A 46 -15.79 6.12 1.53
N TYR A 47 -15.78 7.17 2.35
CA TYR A 47 -16.89 7.53 3.24
C TYR A 47 -18.19 7.75 2.45
N THR A 48 -18.13 8.48 1.33
CA THR A 48 -19.31 8.73 0.48
C THR A 48 -19.89 7.48 -0.18
N LYS A 49 -19.11 6.40 -0.28
CA LYS A 49 -19.53 5.10 -0.82
C LYS A 49 -19.97 4.11 0.26
N MET A 50 -19.85 4.45 1.54
CA MET A 50 -20.31 3.55 2.60
C MET A 50 -21.84 3.44 2.57
N PRO A 51 -22.40 2.22 2.70
CA PRO A 51 -23.84 2.03 2.69
C PRO A 51 -24.50 2.82 3.83
N ALA A 52 -25.63 3.46 3.52
CA ALA A 52 -26.41 4.21 4.49
C ALA A 52 -26.90 3.30 5.63
N HIS A 53 -27.28 3.90 6.76
CA HIS A 53 -27.62 3.23 8.03
C HIS A 53 -28.94 2.42 7.98
N ALA A 54 -29.21 1.64 6.94
CA ALA A 54 -30.47 0.94 6.75
C ALA A 54 -30.51 -0.43 7.45
N GLY A 55 -31.64 -0.71 8.11
CA GLY A 55 -31.89 -1.97 8.81
C GLY A 55 -32.42 -3.11 7.92
N ALA A 56 -32.33 -3.00 6.59
CA ALA A 56 -32.89 -3.96 5.63
C ALA A 56 -31.81 -4.48 4.67
N GLY A 57 -32.05 -5.65 4.05
CA GLY A 57 -31.11 -6.28 3.11
C GLY A 57 -29.74 -6.67 3.73
N PRO A 58 -28.69 -6.77 2.89
CA PRO A 58 -27.32 -7.08 3.31
C PRO A 58 -26.77 -6.22 4.45
N ALA A 59 -27.13 -4.93 4.49
CA ALA A 59 -26.72 -4.00 5.55
C ALA A 59 -27.35 -4.38 6.91
N GLY A 60 -28.61 -4.80 6.89
CA GLY A 60 -29.30 -5.33 8.08
C GLY A 60 -28.62 -6.60 8.61
N ILE A 61 -28.15 -7.50 7.74
CA ILE A 61 -27.44 -8.73 8.14
C ILE A 61 -26.14 -8.37 8.88
N VAL A 62 -25.32 -7.48 8.31
CA VAL A 62 -24.05 -7.08 8.95
C VAL A 62 -24.30 -6.42 10.31
N ARG A 63 -25.30 -5.54 10.42
CA ARG A 63 -25.65 -4.90 11.70
C ARG A 63 -26.10 -5.92 12.74
N ALA A 64 -26.97 -6.85 12.37
CA ALA A 64 -27.45 -7.90 13.27
C ALA A 64 -26.29 -8.79 13.76
N GLU A 65 -25.29 -9.07 12.90
CA GLU A 65 -24.11 -9.84 13.28
C GLU A 65 -23.14 -9.04 14.19
N ILE A 66 -23.05 -7.71 14.05
CA ILE A 66 -22.27 -6.83 14.95
C ILE A 66 -22.89 -6.78 16.35
N GLU A 67 -24.22 -6.69 16.45
CA GLU A 67 -24.92 -6.65 17.75
C GLU A 67 -24.98 -8.02 18.44
N ARG A 68 -24.72 -9.10 17.70
CA ARG A 68 -24.77 -10.46 18.21
C ARG A 68 -23.64 -10.72 19.21
N LYS A 69 -23.95 -11.38 20.32
CA LYS A 69 -22.94 -11.78 21.33
C LYS A 69 -22.44 -13.22 21.17
N ARG A 70 -23.22 -14.10 20.52
CA ARG A 70 -22.95 -15.53 20.34
C ARG A 70 -23.66 -16.03 19.09
N GLY A 71 -23.23 -17.17 18.54
CA GLY A 71 -23.88 -17.80 17.38
C GLY A 71 -23.74 -16.97 16.10
N HIS A 72 -22.55 -16.38 15.90
CA HIS A 72 -22.24 -15.63 14.69
C HIS A 72 -22.34 -16.52 13.46
N ARG A 73 -22.75 -15.94 12.33
CA ARG A 73 -22.61 -16.60 11.03
C ARG A 73 -21.13 -16.91 10.77
N THR A 74 -20.87 -18.01 10.07
CA THR A 74 -19.53 -18.27 9.57
C THR A 74 -19.15 -17.18 8.56
N VAL A 75 -17.85 -16.84 8.49
CA VAL A 75 -17.34 -15.82 7.57
C VAL A 75 -17.79 -16.08 6.13
N ARG A 76 -17.73 -17.34 5.69
CA ARG A 76 -18.19 -17.76 4.36
C ARG A 76 -19.66 -17.42 4.10
N ARG A 77 -20.56 -17.69 5.06
CA ARG A 77 -21.98 -17.40 4.92
C ARG A 77 -22.27 -15.91 4.99
N LEU A 78 -21.56 -15.18 5.85
CA LEU A 78 -21.66 -13.72 5.92
C LEU A 78 -21.25 -13.05 4.60
N LEU A 79 -20.14 -13.48 4.00
CA LEU A 79 -19.67 -12.96 2.72
C LEU A 79 -20.55 -13.37 1.54
N LYS A 80 -21.21 -14.54 1.62
CA LYS A 80 -22.23 -14.93 0.65
C LYS A 80 -23.46 -14.00 0.72
N ASP A 81 -24.00 -13.81 1.92
CA ASP A 81 -25.29 -13.13 2.10
C ASP A 81 -25.15 -11.59 2.09
N ALA A 82 -23.98 -11.08 2.48
CA ALA A 82 -23.73 -9.64 2.66
C ALA A 82 -22.34 -9.18 2.17
N GLY A 83 -21.70 -9.92 1.26
CA GLY A 83 -20.35 -9.62 0.76
C GLY A 83 -20.19 -8.23 0.16
N SER A 84 -21.19 -7.74 -0.58
CA SER A 84 -21.17 -6.40 -1.18
C SER A 84 -21.07 -5.29 -0.14
N VAL A 85 -21.81 -5.40 0.96
CA VAL A 85 -21.76 -4.43 2.07
C VAL A 85 -20.46 -4.56 2.85
N VAL A 86 -20.00 -5.78 3.12
CA VAL A 86 -18.70 -6.00 3.77
C VAL A 86 -17.58 -5.37 2.95
N GLN A 87 -17.59 -5.55 1.62
CA GLN A 87 -16.63 -4.95 0.70
C GLN A 87 -16.75 -3.42 0.65
N ALA A 88 -17.95 -2.85 0.66
CA ALA A 88 -18.11 -1.40 0.71
C ALA A 88 -17.51 -0.79 2.01
N ILE A 89 -17.69 -1.48 3.15
CA ILE A 89 -17.12 -1.06 4.44
C ILE A 89 -15.60 -1.31 4.50
N LYS A 90 -15.15 -2.45 3.97
CA LYS A 90 -13.76 -2.91 3.95
C LYS A 90 -13.35 -3.28 2.52
N PRO A 91 -12.97 -2.31 1.67
CA PRO A 91 -12.73 -2.58 0.24
C PRO A 91 -11.48 -3.41 -0.03
N VAL A 92 -10.56 -3.51 0.93
CA VAL A 92 -9.32 -4.27 0.80
C VAL A 92 -9.38 -5.51 1.68
N PHE A 93 -9.26 -6.69 1.06
CA PHE A 93 -9.21 -7.98 1.74
C PHE A 93 -7.77 -8.50 1.71
N MET A 94 -7.22 -8.85 2.88
CA MET A 94 -5.91 -9.51 2.99
C MET A 94 -6.13 -10.97 3.36
N MET A 95 -5.79 -11.89 2.45
CA MET A 95 -6.08 -13.31 2.60
C MET A 95 -4.97 -14.15 1.97
N SER A 96 -4.67 -15.31 2.57
CA SER A 96 -3.88 -16.34 1.89
C SER A 96 -4.68 -16.96 0.74
N PRO A 97 -4.03 -17.56 -0.27
CA PRO A 97 -4.73 -18.26 -1.35
C PRO A 97 -5.74 -19.32 -0.85
N LEU A 98 -5.38 -20.06 0.21
CA LEU A 98 -6.26 -21.03 0.84
C LEU A 98 -7.49 -20.38 1.47
N SER A 99 -7.31 -19.24 2.15
CA SER A 99 -8.41 -18.47 2.76
C SER A 99 -9.38 -17.94 1.70
N VAL A 100 -8.88 -17.51 0.54
CA VAL A 100 -9.72 -17.10 -0.60
C VAL A 100 -10.63 -18.26 -1.03
N ALA A 101 -10.07 -19.44 -1.25
CA ALA A 101 -10.84 -20.63 -1.64
C ALA A 101 -11.85 -21.08 -0.55
N GLN A 102 -11.48 -20.93 0.72
CA GLN A 102 -12.30 -21.36 1.84
C GLN A 102 -13.50 -20.43 2.08
N PHE A 103 -13.29 -19.10 2.02
CA PHE A 103 -14.26 -18.11 2.49
C PHE A 103 -15.02 -17.39 1.38
N LEU A 104 -14.44 -17.25 0.18
CA LEU A 104 -15.06 -16.49 -0.92
C LEU A 104 -15.71 -17.46 -1.90
N GLU A 105 -17.03 -17.60 -1.84
CA GLU A 105 -17.75 -18.35 -2.88
C GLU A 105 -17.65 -17.63 -4.24
N PRO A 106 -17.50 -18.37 -5.36
CA PRO A 106 -17.52 -17.76 -6.69
C PRO A 106 -18.79 -16.93 -6.90
N GLY A 107 -18.64 -15.71 -7.40
CA GLY A 107 -19.76 -14.78 -7.65
C GLY A 107 -20.30 -14.05 -6.41
N ALA A 108 -19.87 -14.39 -5.19
CA ALA A 108 -20.32 -13.69 -3.99
C ALA A 108 -19.66 -12.30 -3.83
N VAL A 109 -18.38 -12.20 -4.17
CA VAL A 109 -17.58 -10.97 -4.13
C VAL A 109 -16.62 -10.98 -5.32
N GLU A 110 -16.48 -9.83 -5.98
CA GLU A 110 -15.55 -9.60 -7.08
C GLU A 110 -14.65 -8.41 -6.75
N PHE A 111 -13.42 -8.41 -7.25
CA PHE A 111 -12.46 -7.35 -7.01
C PHE A 111 -11.98 -6.77 -8.35
N ASP A 112 -11.70 -5.46 -8.37
CA ASP A 112 -11.07 -4.81 -9.51
C ASP A 112 -9.58 -5.19 -9.63
N LEU A 113 -8.90 -5.39 -8.49
CA LEU A 113 -7.45 -5.62 -8.43
C LEU A 113 -7.10 -6.75 -7.45
N LEU A 114 -6.29 -7.71 -7.93
CA LEU A 114 -5.55 -8.66 -7.11
C LEU A 114 -4.09 -8.23 -7.01
N VAL A 115 -3.58 -8.05 -5.79
CA VAL A 115 -2.14 -7.93 -5.54
C VAL A 115 -1.66 -9.22 -4.91
N ILE A 116 -0.77 -9.93 -5.60
CA ILE A 116 -0.08 -11.10 -5.07
C ILE A 116 1.29 -10.64 -4.61
N ASP A 117 1.47 -10.52 -3.29
CA ASP A 117 2.76 -10.24 -2.69
C ASP A 117 3.53 -11.55 -2.44
N GLU A 118 4.87 -11.48 -2.35
CA GLU A 118 5.76 -12.64 -2.24
C GLU A 118 5.46 -13.73 -3.29
N ALA A 119 5.12 -13.30 -4.51
CA ALA A 119 4.62 -14.16 -5.58
C ALA A 119 5.62 -15.22 -6.06
N SER A 120 6.91 -15.10 -5.73
CA SER A 120 7.89 -16.17 -5.94
C SER A 120 7.63 -17.39 -5.06
N GLN A 121 6.84 -17.25 -4.00
CA GLN A 121 6.46 -18.30 -3.05
C GLN A 121 5.04 -18.84 -3.26
N VAL A 122 4.33 -18.37 -4.28
CA VAL A 122 2.95 -18.82 -4.57
C VAL A 122 2.95 -19.66 -5.83
N GLN A 123 2.38 -20.87 -5.76
CA GLN A 123 2.22 -21.70 -6.96
C GLN A 123 1.10 -21.15 -7.85
N PRO A 124 1.18 -21.29 -9.18
CA PRO A 124 0.13 -20.83 -10.09
C PRO A 124 -1.26 -21.42 -9.77
N VAL A 125 -1.30 -22.69 -9.34
CA VAL A 125 -2.53 -23.39 -8.95
C VAL A 125 -3.20 -22.76 -7.72
N ASP A 126 -2.41 -22.35 -6.73
CA ASP A 126 -2.93 -21.70 -5.53
C ASP A 126 -3.53 -20.32 -5.84
N ALA A 127 -2.87 -19.58 -6.73
CA ALA A 127 -3.31 -18.24 -7.14
C ALA A 127 -4.61 -18.25 -7.99
N LEU A 128 -4.92 -19.35 -8.67
CA LEU A 128 -6.03 -19.43 -9.64
C LEU A 128 -7.38 -19.02 -9.03
N GLY A 129 -7.65 -19.43 -7.79
CA GLY A 129 -8.89 -19.07 -7.09
C GLY A 129 -9.02 -17.56 -6.88
N ALA A 130 -7.93 -16.86 -6.57
CA ALA A 130 -7.94 -15.41 -6.44
C ALA A 130 -8.07 -14.71 -7.81
N ILE A 131 -7.32 -15.19 -8.81
CA ILE A 131 -7.29 -14.60 -10.16
C ILE A 131 -8.69 -14.60 -10.79
N THR A 132 -9.44 -15.69 -10.65
CA THR A 132 -10.81 -15.82 -11.21
C THR A 132 -11.84 -14.86 -10.60
N ARG A 133 -11.54 -14.22 -9.47
CA ARG A 133 -12.43 -13.24 -8.80
C ARG A 133 -12.02 -11.79 -9.05
N CYS A 134 -11.00 -11.56 -9.89
CA CYS A 134 -10.38 -10.25 -10.06
C CYS A 134 -10.26 -9.87 -11.53
N LYS A 135 -10.38 -8.57 -11.83
CA LYS A 135 -10.27 -8.05 -13.21
C LYS A 135 -8.82 -7.79 -13.63
N GLN A 136 -7.99 -7.38 -12.68
CA GLN A 136 -6.58 -7.06 -12.90
C GLN A 136 -5.71 -7.79 -11.87
N ILE A 137 -4.49 -8.13 -12.25
CA ILE A 137 -3.51 -8.75 -11.34
C ILE A 137 -2.22 -7.92 -11.34
N VAL A 138 -1.65 -7.74 -10.15
CA VAL A 138 -0.33 -7.19 -9.93
C VAL A 138 0.45 -8.23 -9.14
N VAL A 139 1.56 -8.70 -9.71
CA VAL A 139 2.38 -9.77 -9.15
C VAL A 139 3.66 -9.13 -8.64
N VAL A 140 3.88 -9.20 -7.33
CA VAL A 140 5.03 -8.62 -6.64
C VAL A 140 5.82 -9.74 -5.99
N GLY A 141 7.11 -9.80 -6.25
CA GLY A 141 7.99 -10.81 -5.66
C GLY A 141 9.39 -10.76 -6.24
N ASP A 142 10.25 -11.63 -5.73
CA ASP A 142 11.66 -11.68 -6.10
C ASP A 142 12.03 -13.06 -6.63
N SER A 143 12.39 -13.12 -7.92
CA SER A 143 12.79 -14.37 -8.59
C SER A 143 14.17 -14.89 -8.15
N LYS A 144 14.93 -14.08 -7.39
CA LYS A 144 16.23 -14.45 -6.81
C LYS A 144 16.12 -15.00 -5.38
N GLN A 145 14.90 -15.11 -4.85
CA GLN A 145 14.61 -15.71 -3.54
C GLN A 145 14.03 -17.13 -3.67
N LEU A 146 13.76 -17.76 -2.52
CA LEU A 146 13.32 -19.16 -2.44
C LEU A 146 11.99 -19.39 -3.19
N PRO A 147 11.89 -20.47 -4.00
CA PRO A 147 10.63 -20.90 -4.61
C PRO A 147 9.69 -21.53 -3.56
N PRO A 148 8.42 -21.82 -3.90
CA PRO A 148 7.47 -22.41 -2.98
C PRO A 148 7.94 -23.81 -2.53
N THR A 149 7.77 -24.12 -1.24
CA THR A 149 8.14 -25.43 -0.69
C THR A 149 7.24 -26.53 -1.26
N ARG A 150 7.82 -27.48 -2.02
CA ARG A 150 7.11 -28.64 -2.62
C ARG A 150 6.77 -29.75 -1.60
N PHE A 151 6.27 -29.41 -0.41
CA PHE A 151 6.01 -30.38 0.67
C PHE A 151 4.97 -31.45 0.26
N PHE A 152 3.92 -31.07 -0.49
CA PHE A 152 2.83 -31.99 -0.86
C PHE A 152 3.14 -32.91 -2.05
N MET A 153 4.00 -32.51 -2.99
CA MET A 153 4.31 -33.33 -4.18
C MET A 153 5.16 -34.57 -3.88
N GLN A 154 5.95 -34.53 -2.80
CA GLN A 154 6.73 -35.71 -2.37
C GLN A 154 5.85 -36.85 -1.82
N LEU A 155 4.67 -36.53 -1.29
CA LEU A 155 3.72 -37.52 -0.78
C LEU A 155 2.89 -38.18 -1.90
N THR A 156 2.60 -37.45 -2.99
CA THR A 156 1.84 -37.98 -4.14
C THR A 156 2.74 -38.71 -5.15
N ASN A 157 3.98 -38.24 -5.37
CA ASN A 157 4.90 -38.86 -6.34
C ASN A 157 5.59 -40.13 -5.83
N ALA A 158 5.35 -40.55 -4.58
CA ALA A 158 5.81 -41.85 -4.07
C ALA A 158 4.94 -43.02 -4.55
N ALA A 159 3.78 -42.76 -5.16
CA ALA A 159 2.81 -43.78 -5.56
C ALA A 159 2.63 -43.94 -7.09
N GLU A 160 3.11 -43.02 -7.92
CA GLU A 160 2.91 -43.08 -9.37
C GLU A 160 4.21 -42.72 -10.10
N ALA A 161 5.07 -43.74 -10.24
CA ALA A 161 6.21 -43.70 -11.13
C ALA A 161 6.09 -44.85 -12.13
N GLU A 162 5.21 -44.69 -13.13
CA GLU A 162 5.33 -45.35 -14.44
C GLU A 162 4.40 -44.66 -15.44
N GLU A 163 5.00 -44.20 -16.55
CA GLU A 163 4.40 -43.87 -17.85
C GLU A 163 3.51 -42.60 -18.01
N GLU A 164 4.14 -41.48 -18.42
CA GLU A 164 3.66 -40.66 -19.56
C GLU A 164 4.73 -39.58 -19.93
N GLU A 165 5.69 -39.99 -20.76
CA GLU A 165 6.64 -39.12 -21.45
C GLU A 165 6.01 -38.66 -22.79
N ASN A 166 5.83 -37.33 -22.96
CA ASN A 166 5.94 -36.55 -24.21
C ASN A 166 4.92 -35.42 -24.46
N ALA A 167 4.05 -35.04 -23.51
CA ALA A 167 3.29 -33.78 -23.64
C ALA A 167 3.21 -32.91 -22.36
N ALA A 168 3.50 -33.46 -21.19
CA ALA A 168 3.49 -32.75 -19.90
C ALA A 168 4.86 -32.14 -19.50
N ALA A 169 5.88 -32.26 -20.33
CA ALA A 169 7.26 -31.87 -20.00
C ALA A 169 7.51 -30.34 -19.99
N GLN A 170 6.61 -29.51 -20.52
CA GLN A 170 6.78 -28.04 -20.50
C GLN A 170 6.18 -27.35 -19.25
N ALA A 171 5.37 -28.06 -18.44
CA ALA A 171 4.71 -27.48 -17.26
C ALA A 171 5.41 -27.81 -15.93
N LYS A 172 6.47 -28.64 -15.93
CA LYS A 172 7.18 -29.06 -14.71
C LYS A 172 8.17 -28.01 -14.14
N ASP A 173 8.52 -26.99 -14.92
CA ASP A 173 9.59 -26.01 -14.59
C ASP A 173 9.10 -24.65 -14.07
N ILE A 174 7.80 -24.40 -14.01
CA ILE A 174 7.30 -23.12 -13.52
C ILE A 174 7.03 -23.22 -12.02
N GLU A 175 8.05 -22.87 -11.24
CA GLU A 175 8.05 -22.98 -9.78
C GLU A 175 6.99 -22.09 -9.11
N SER A 176 6.69 -20.92 -9.67
CA SER A 176 5.83 -19.90 -9.04
C SER A 176 5.02 -19.08 -10.04
N ILE A 177 3.97 -18.40 -9.56
CA ILE A 177 3.17 -17.48 -10.38
C ILE A 177 4.01 -16.31 -10.91
N LEU A 178 4.99 -15.82 -10.12
CA LEU A 178 5.96 -14.84 -10.61
C LEU A 178 6.76 -15.38 -11.80
N GLY A 179 7.30 -16.60 -11.67
CA GLY A 179 8.02 -17.27 -12.75
C GLY A 179 7.17 -17.43 -14.01
N LEU A 180 5.89 -17.80 -13.85
CA LEU A 180 4.94 -17.91 -14.95
C LEU A 180 4.74 -16.59 -15.69
N CYS A 181 4.49 -15.51 -14.95
CA CYS A 181 4.29 -14.18 -15.53
C CYS A 181 5.54 -13.69 -16.29
N CYS A 182 6.73 -13.90 -15.71
CA CYS A 182 7.99 -13.56 -16.37
C CYS A 182 8.18 -14.36 -17.66
N ALA A 183 7.95 -15.69 -17.63
CA ALA A 183 8.08 -16.55 -18.81
C ALA A 183 7.08 -16.19 -19.93
N ARG A 184 5.93 -15.62 -19.57
CA ARG A 184 4.90 -15.16 -20.52
C ARG A 184 5.12 -13.74 -21.01
N GLY A 185 6.19 -13.06 -20.58
CA GLY A 185 6.52 -11.71 -21.04
C GLY A 185 5.56 -10.64 -20.52
N VAL A 186 4.92 -10.85 -19.37
CA VAL A 186 4.11 -9.81 -18.71
C VAL A 186 4.98 -8.59 -18.43
N PRO A 187 4.50 -7.35 -18.66
CA PRO A 187 5.25 -6.14 -18.36
C PRO A 187 5.76 -6.13 -16.92
N GLN A 188 7.06 -5.91 -16.75
CA GLN A 188 7.73 -5.94 -15.45
C GLN A 188 8.50 -4.65 -15.19
N ALA A 189 8.56 -4.25 -13.92
CA ALA A 189 9.37 -3.15 -13.45
C ALA A 189 10.14 -3.61 -12.19
N MET A 190 11.45 -3.39 -12.18
CA MET A 190 12.29 -3.71 -11.03
C MET A 190 12.30 -2.53 -10.05
N LEU A 191 11.97 -2.79 -8.79
CA LEU A 191 12.19 -1.84 -7.71
C LEU A 191 13.69 -1.82 -7.38
N GLN A 192 14.34 -0.69 -7.62
CA GLN A 192 15.81 -0.62 -7.57
C GLN A 192 16.37 -0.20 -6.22
N TRP A 193 15.58 0.43 -5.36
CA TRP A 193 16.11 0.99 -4.11
C TRP A 193 16.09 -0.03 -2.97
N HIS A 194 17.21 -0.18 -2.30
CA HIS A 194 17.34 -1.03 -1.10
C HIS A 194 17.41 -0.19 0.17
N TYR A 195 16.35 -0.27 1.00
CA TYR A 195 16.22 0.53 2.22
C TYR A 195 16.43 -0.24 3.52
N ARG A 196 16.42 -1.59 3.49
CA ARG A 196 16.45 -2.42 4.71
C ARG A 196 17.78 -2.31 5.44
N SER A 197 18.89 -2.36 4.71
CA SER A 197 20.21 -2.48 5.31
C SER A 197 20.77 -1.11 5.64
N ARG A 198 20.97 -0.84 6.93
CA ARG A 198 21.61 0.37 7.47
C ARG A 198 23.10 0.47 7.15
N HIS A 199 23.70 -0.61 6.64
CA HIS A 199 25.06 -0.61 6.15
C HIS A 199 25.16 -1.35 4.81
N HIS A 200 25.74 -0.67 3.82
CA HIS A 200 25.87 -1.12 2.44
C HIS A 200 26.54 -2.50 2.29
N SER A 201 27.49 -2.86 3.16
CA SER A 201 28.15 -4.19 3.15
C SER A 201 27.18 -5.37 3.35
N LEU A 202 26.00 -5.16 3.95
CA LEU A 202 25.06 -6.25 4.23
C LEU A 202 24.39 -6.79 2.96
N ILE A 203 24.28 -5.97 1.92
CA ILE A 203 23.61 -6.33 0.67
C ILE A 203 24.57 -6.32 -0.53
N ALA A 204 25.80 -5.83 -0.37
CA ALA A 204 26.78 -5.67 -1.45
C ALA A 204 26.99 -6.95 -2.28
N VAL A 205 27.24 -8.08 -1.59
CA VAL A 205 27.42 -9.39 -2.25
C VAL A 205 26.13 -9.83 -2.96
N SER A 206 24.97 -9.68 -2.31
CA SER A 206 23.68 -10.00 -2.92
C SER A 206 23.43 -9.18 -4.20
N ASN A 207 23.65 -7.87 -4.15
CA ASN A 207 23.46 -6.99 -5.30
C ASN A 207 24.34 -7.40 -6.49
N HIS A 208 25.60 -7.73 -6.21
CA HIS A 208 26.54 -8.16 -7.22
C HIS A 208 26.15 -9.52 -7.85
N GLU A 209 25.92 -10.53 -7.02
CA GLU A 209 25.74 -11.92 -7.45
C GLU A 209 24.35 -12.22 -8.05
N PHE A 210 23.32 -11.46 -7.63
CA PHE A 210 21.92 -11.76 -7.97
C PHE A 210 21.22 -10.66 -8.77
N TYR A 211 21.62 -9.40 -8.61
CA TYR A 211 20.92 -8.25 -9.18
C TYR A 211 21.77 -7.44 -10.18
N GLU A 212 22.98 -7.91 -10.50
CA GLU A 212 23.90 -7.30 -11.49
C GLU A 212 24.25 -5.84 -11.14
N ASP A 213 24.37 -5.54 -9.84
CA ASP A 213 24.64 -4.20 -9.32
C ASP A 213 23.57 -3.14 -9.73
N ARG A 214 22.35 -3.59 -10.07
CA ARG A 214 21.24 -2.70 -10.46
C ARG A 214 20.47 -2.11 -9.29
N LEU A 215 20.69 -2.58 -8.06
CA LEU A 215 20.09 -1.98 -6.87
C LEU A 215 20.89 -0.75 -6.44
N PHE A 216 20.18 0.35 -6.16
CA PHE A 216 20.73 1.52 -5.48
C PHE A 216 20.83 1.21 -3.99
N ILE A 217 22.07 1.19 -3.48
CA ILE A 217 22.39 0.92 -2.09
C ILE A 217 22.84 2.21 -1.42
N ILE A 218 22.17 2.59 -0.35
CA ILE A 218 22.48 3.82 0.37
C ILE A 218 23.76 3.60 1.20
N PRO A 219 24.80 4.44 1.05
CA PRO A 219 26.01 4.35 1.85
C PRO A 219 25.70 4.63 3.31
N SER A 220 26.44 3.98 4.20
CA SER A 220 26.38 4.29 5.63
C SER A 220 27.41 5.36 5.97
N PRO A 221 27.09 6.33 6.85
CA PRO A 221 28.09 7.24 7.38
C PRO A 221 29.02 6.54 8.39
N TYR A 222 28.70 5.32 8.78
CA TYR A 222 29.46 4.52 9.73
C TYR A 222 30.27 3.44 9.03
N SER A 223 31.43 3.12 9.59
CA SER A 223 32.25 1.98 9.20
C SER A 223 31.93 0.74 10.03
N ALA A 224 32.50 -0.41 9.67
CA ALA A 224 32.36 -1.65 10.44
C ALA A 224 32.86 -1.54 11.90
N ALA A 225 33.79 -0.60 12.16
CA ALA A 225 34.31 -0.32 13.50
C ALA A 225 33.23 0.25 14.43
N ALA A 226 32.22 0.92 13.88
CA ALA A 226 31.14 1.56 14.65
C ALA A 226 30.02 0.59 15.10
N GLY A 227 30.17 -0.73 14.91
CA GLY A 227 29.13 -1.67 15.34
C GLY A 227 28.12 -2.09 14.28
N LEU A 228 28.30 -1.66 13.02
CA LEU A 228 27.38 -1.91 11.90
C LEU A 228 28.04 -2.74 10.80
N GLY A 229 27.23 -3.25 9.87
CA GLY A 229 27.72 -3.96 8.69
C GLY A 229 28.11 -5.41 8.94
N LEU A 230 28.96 -5.93 8.05
CA LEU A 230 29.35 -7.33 7.98
C LEU A 230 30.64 -7.56 8.77
N ARG A 231 30.68 -8.61 9.59
CA ARG A 231 31.85 -9.02 10.38
C ARG A 231 32.14 -10.49 10.18
N PHE A 232 33.43 -10.83 10.16
CA PHE A 232 33.89 -12.20 10.00
C PHE A 232 34.69 -12.67 11.22
N HIS A 233 34.25 -13.79 11.80
CA HIS A 233 34.86 -14.45 12.94
C HIS A 233 35.48 -15.77 12.47
N HIS A 234 36.81 -15.77 12.31
CA HIS A 234 37.54 -16.97 11.92
C HIS A 234 37.80 -17.88 13.14
N ILE A 235 37.19 -19.05 13.15
CA ILE A 235 37.30 -20.03 14.24
C ILE A 235 38.39 -21.05 13.89
N GLN A 236 39.65 -20.68 14.10
CA GLN A 236 40.83 -21.48 13.70
C GLN A 236 40.83 -22.91 14.27
N ASN A 237 40.29 -23.11 15.47
CA ASN A 237 40.22 -24.40 16.14
C ASN A 237 38.92 -25.17 15.85
N GLY A 238 38.11 -24.71 14.89
CA GLY A 238 36.87 -25.37 14.52
C GLY A 238 37.12 -26.69 13.82
N VAL A 239 36.46 -27.75 14.28
CA VAL A 239 36.59 -29.10 13.71
C VAL A 239 35.21 -29.59 13.31
N PHE A 240 35.05 -29.94 12.03
CA PHE A 240 33.83 -30.55 11.52
C PHE A 240 33.85 -32.06 11.72
N ASP A 241 32.93 -32.57 12.53
CA ASP A 241 32.83 -33.98 12.84
C ASP A 241 32.10 -34.74 11.70
N SER A 242 32.80 -34.94 10.58
CA SER A 242 32.26 -35.56 9.36
C SER A 242 31.86 -37.03 9.52
N GLY A 243 32.42 -37.73 10.51
CA GLY A 243 32.19 -39.16 10.78
C GLY A 243 31.23 -39.45 11.94
N GLY A 244 30.95 -38.46 12.79
CA GLY A 244 30.02 -38.57 13.91
C GLY A 244 28.80 -37.68 13.76
N SER A 245 28.75 -36.60 14.54
CA SER A 245 27.59 -35.71 14.67
C SER A 245 27.24 -34.93 13.39
N GLY A 246 28.21 -34.68 12.50
CA GLY A 246 28.04 -33.80 11.34
C GLY A 246 27.87 -32.33 11.74
N THR A 247 28.59 -31.90 12.79
CA THR A 247 28.52 -30.56 13.36
C THR A 247 29.90 -30.00 13.65
N ASN A 248 29.99 -28.69 13.86
CA ASN A 248 31.15 -28.01 14.41
C ASN A 248 30.76 -27.38 15.77
N ARG A 249 30.95 -28.15 16.84
CA ARG A 249 30.59 -27.72 18.21
C ARG A 249 31.42 -26.53 18.69
N VAL A 250 32.69 -26.44 18.29
CA VAL A 250 33.55 -25.31 18.65
C VAL A 250 33.00 -24.00 18.09
N GLU A 251 32.55 -24.02 16.83
CA GLU A 251 31.88 -22.89 16.21
C GLU A 251 30.54 -22.59 16.90
N ALA A 252 29.71 -23.61 17.17
CA ALA A 252 28.42 -23.43 17.87
C ALA A 252 28.59 -22.75 19.25
N ARG A 253 29.60 -23.16 20.02
CA ARG A 253 29.94 -22.53 21.31
C ARG A 253 30.40 -21.09 21.15
N ALA A 254 31.21 -20.79 20.13
CA ALA A 254 31.64 -19.42 19.83
C ALA A 254 30.46 -18.50 19.46
N VAL A 255 29.49 -19.01 18.69
CA VAL A 255 28.24 -18.29 18.41
C VAL A 255 27.49 -18.00 19.71
N CYS A 256 27.27 -19.01 20.56
CA CYS A 256 26.50 -18.82 21.80
C CYS A 256 27.20 -17.87 22.79
N GLN A 257 28.53 -17.89 22.87
CA GLN A 257 29.28 -16.90 23.66
C GLN A 257 29.06 -15.47 23.13
N THR A 258 29.00 -15.32 21.80
CA THR A 258 28.75 -14.02 21.17
C THR A 258 27.30 -13.57 21.35
N VAL A 259 26.35 -14.52 21.45
CA VAL A 259 24.95 -14.23 21.83
C VAL A 259 24.91 -13.60 23.22
N VAL A 260 25.62 -14.15 24.21
CA VAL A 260 25.70 -13.57 25.55
C VAL A 260 26.29 -12.15 25.52
N ASP A 261 27.37 -11.95 24.77
CA ASP A 261 27.98 -10.64 24.58
C ASP A 261 27.01 -9.62 23.96
N HIS A 262 26.24 -10.04 22.95
CA HIS A 262 25.23 -9.19 22.33
C HIS A 262 24.13 -8.81 23.33
N ILE A 263 23.62 -9.76 24.09
CA ILE A 263 22.57 -9.50 25.09
C ILE A 263 23.08 -8.49 26.14
N ARG A 264 24.34 -8.58 26.55
CA ARG A 264 24.92 -7.67 27.54
C ARG A 264 25.25 -6.28 26.98
N LYS A 265 25.76 -6.19 25.75
CA LYS A 265 26.23 -4.92 25.16
C LYS A 265 25.13 -4.16 24.43
N THR A 266 24.21 -4.87 23.78
CA THR A 266 23.17 -4.30 22.92
C THR A 266 21.81 -5.01 23.08
N PRO A 267 21.24 -5.06 24.31
CA PRO A 267 19.98 -5.79 24.57
C PRO A 267 18.76 -5.26 23.82
N HIS A 268 18.82 -3.99 23.40
CA HIS A 268 17.74 -3.31 22.67
C HIS A 268 17.69 -3.67 21.18
N LEU A 269 18.67 -4.39 20.64
CA LEU A 269 18.68 -4.85 19.26
C LEU A 269 18.14 -6.29 19.19
N SER A 270 17.26 -6.56 18.24
CA SER A 270 16.76 -7.92 18.00
C SER A 270 17.85 -8.81 17.40
N LEU A 271 17.85 -10.10 17.75
CA LEU A 271 18.88 -11.06 17.34
C LEU A 271 18.27 -12.33 16.73
N GLY A 272 18.82 -12.74 15.59
CA GLY A 272 18.55 -14.05 14.99
C GLY A 272 19.84 -14.81 14.76
N VAL A 273 19.80 -16.12 14.98
CA VAL A 273 20.92 -17.03 14.68
C VAL A 273 20.49 -17.98 13.57
N ALA A 274 21.31 -18.07 12.54
CA ALA A 274 21.05 -18.91 11.39
C ALA A 274 22.21 -19.88 11.15
N ALA A 275 21.88 -21.15 10.96
CA ALA A 275 22.86 -22.19 10.67
C ALA A 275 22.66 -22.75 9.25
N PHE A 276 23.77 -23.13 8.61
CA PHE A 276 23.70 -23.69 7.25
C PHE A 276 23.11 -25.12 7.21
N SER A 277 23.04 -25.81 8.36
CA SER A 277 22.46 -27.15 8.44
C SER A 277 21.55 -27.33 9.66
N ILE A 278 20.60 -28.26 9.57
CA ILE A 278 19.72 -28.65 10.69
C ILE A 278 20.54 -29.16 11.87
N LYS A 279 21.58 -29.95 11.60
CA LYS A 279 22.46 -30.52 12.64
C LYS A 279 23.23 -29.42 13.39
N GLN A 280 23.77 -28.45 12.66
CA GLN A 280 24.46 -27.31 13.29
C GLN A 280 23.49 -26.41 14.06
N ARG A 281 22.27 -26.20 13.54
CA ARG A 281 21.20 -25.50 14.28
C ARG A 281 20.92 -26.17 15.63
N GLN A 282 20.82 -27.50 15.65
CA GLN A 282 20.60 -28.24 16.88
C GLN A 282 21.78 -28.11 17.84
N ALA A 283 23.02 -28.22 17.35
CA ALA A 283 24.20 -28.00 18.17
C ALA A 283 24.25 -26.62 18.82
N ILE A 284 23.83 -25.57 18.09
CA ILE A 284 23.71 -24.21 18.66
C ILE A 284 22.64 -24.15 19.75
N LEU A 285 21.47 -24.79 19.53
CA LEU A 285 20.42 -24.84 20.55
C LEU A 285 20.88 -25.57 21.82
N ASP A 286 21.56 -26.70 21.67
CA ASP A 286 22.08 -27.50 22.78
C ASP A 286 23.12 -26.69 23.60
N GLU A 287 24.08 -26.02 22.93
CA GLU A 287 25.08 -25.17 23.59
C GLU A 287 24.44 -23.93 24.24
N LEU A 288 23.42 -23.34 23.59
CA LEU A 288 22.69 -22.20 24.14
C LEU A 288 21.91 -22.58 25.40
N GLU A 289 21.34 -23.79 25.46
CA GLU A 289 20.66 -24.28 26.66
C GLU A 289 21.62 -24.40 27.85
N LEU A 290 22.85 -24.90 27.61
CA LEU A 290 23.88 -24.97 28.65
C LEU A 290 24.27 -23.58 29.16
N ILE A 291 24.55 -22.65 28.24
CA ILE A 291 24.94 -21.27 28.57
C ILE A 291 23.83 -20.53 29.32
N ARG A 292 22.56 -20.74 28.97
CA ARG A 292 21.41 -20.15 29.67
C ARG A 292 21.30 -20.62 31.12
N ARG A 293 21.65 -21.87 31.41
CA ARG A 293 21.71 -22.40 32.79
C ARG A 293 22.84 -21.75 33.59
N GLU A 294 23.96 -21.44 32.95
CA GLU A 294 25.11 -20.77 33.57
C GLU A 294 24.91 -19.27 33.77
N HIS A 295 24.07 -18.64 32.94
CA HIS A 295 23.79 -17.20 32.95
C HIS A 295 22.29 -16.86 33.05
N PRO A 296 21.65 -17.03 34.24
CA PRO A 296 20.24 -16.67 34.41
C PRO A 296 19.93 -15.18 34.15
N ASP A 297 20.94 -14.31 34.17
CA ASP A 297 20.83 -12.87 33.91
C ASP A 297 20.31 -12.53 32.50
N ILE A 298 20.53 -13.41 31.51
CA ILE A 298 20.20 -13.14 30.10
C ILE A 298 18.77 -13.55 29.71
N GLU A 299 18.02 -14.21 30.60
CA GLU A 299 16.73 -14.82 30.29
C GLU A 299 15.67 -13.82 29.81
N SER A 300 15.69 -12.61 30.38
CA SER A 300 14.76 -11.53 30.01
C SER A 300 14.82 -11.17 28.53
N PHE A 301 15.97 -11.32 27.87
CA PHE A 301 16.14 -10.95 26.47
C PHE A 301 15.27 -11.78 25.52
N PHE A 302 15.08 -13.08 25.79
CA PHE A 302 14.35 -13.98 24.91
C PHE A 302 12.85 -13.65 24.79
N THR A 303 12.33 -12.80 25.67
CA THR A 303 10.95 -12.28 25.63
C THR A 303 10.88 -10.75 25.46
N SER A 304 12.02 -10.06 25.38
CA SER A 304 12.08 -8.58 25.32
C SER A 304 11.67 -8.00 23.97
N HIS A 305 11.66 -8.81 22.91
CA HIS A 305 11.35 -8.39 21.54
C HIS A 305 10.09 -9.10 21.04
N PRO A 306 8.87 -8.65 21.39
CA PRO A 306 7.63 -9.36 21.05
C PRO A 306 7.35 -9.41 19.55
N ASP A 307 7.66 -8.33 18.82
CA ASP A 307 7.42 -8.24 17.37
C ASP A 307 8.54 -8.94 16.57
N GLU A 308 9.75 -9.02 17.13
CA GLU A 308 10.92 -9.64 16.52
C GLU A 308 11.62 -10.61 17.48
N PRO A 309 10.96 -11.73 17.84
CA PRO A 309 11.46 -12.65 18.86
C PRO A 309 12.81 -13.26 18.48
N PHE A 310 13.65 -13.57 19.47
CA PHE A 310 14.89 -14.31 19.22
C PHE A 310 14.60 -15.65 18.52
N PHE A 311 15.41 -16.02 17.54
CA PHE A 311 15.31 -17.32 16.88
C PHE A 311 16.65 -17.98 16.62
N VAL A 312 16.62 -19.32 16.53
CA VAL A 312 17.69 -20.13 15.95
C VAL A 312 17.09 -20.97 14.81
N LYS A 313 17.41 -20.64 13.57
CA LYS A 313 16.80 -21.20 12.36
C LYS A 313 17.87 -21.78 11.43
N ASN A 314 17.45 -22.60 10.46
CA ASN A 314 18.35 -23.07 9.40
C ASN A 314 18.13 -22.27 8.12
N LEU A 315 18.97 -22.54 7.11
CA LEU A 315 18.93 -21.90 5.80
C LEU A 315 17.55 -21.98 5.10
N GLU A 316 16.76 -23.03 5.35
CA GLU A 316 15.46 -23.27 4.71
C GLU A 316 14.31 -22.57 5.45
N SER A 317 14.45 -22.33 6.76
CA SER A 317 13.38 -21.81 7.62
C SER A 317 13.47 -20.31 7.93
N VAL A 318 14.55 -19.63 7.51
CA VAL A 318 14.84 -18.21 7.81
C VAL A 318 14.11 -17.22 6.88
N GLN A 319 13.14 -17.70 6.11
CA GLN A 319 12.42 -16.90 5.13
C GLN A 319 11.38 -16.00 5.80
N GLY A 320 11.32 -14.73 5.40
CA GLY A 320 10.42 -13.73 5.99
C GLY A 320 10.86 -13.19 7.35
N ASP A 321 11.82 -13.82 8.03
CA ASP A 321 12.38 -13.28 9.27
C ASP A 321 13.54 -12.31 9.00
N GLU A 322 13.49 -11.15 9.63
CA GLU A 322 14.56 -10.16 9.64
C GLU A 322 14.86 -9.71 11.07
N ARG A 323 16.10 -9.38 11.38
CA ARG A 323 16.50 -8.89 12.71
C ARG A 323 17.49 -7.76 12.57
N ASP A 324 17.60 -6.95 13.61
CA ASP A 324 18.64 -5.93 13.71
C ASP A 324 20.03 -6.57 13.55
N VAL A 325 20.26 -7.69 14.23
CA VAL A 325 21.50 -8.46 14.17
C VAL A 325 21.22 -9.90 13.75
N ILE A 326 21.98 -10.40 12.77
CA ILE A 326 21.97 -11.81 12.36
C ILE A 326 23.34 -12.44 12.55
N PHE A 327 23.41 -13.55 13.28
CA PHE A 327 24.59 -14.41 13.37
C PHE A 327 24.45 -15.58 12.42
N ILE A 328 25.49 -15.83 11.63
CA ILE A 328 25.53 -16.92 10.65
C ILE A 328 26.59 -17.92 11.08
N SER A 329 26.18 -19.15 11.40
CA SER A 329 27.10 -20.29 11.60
C SER A 329 27.20 -21.10 10.32
N ILE A 330 28.39 -21.14 9.72
CA ILE A 330 28.69 -21.96 8.54
C ILE A 330 28.68 -23.44 8.91
N GLY A 331 29.28 -23.81 10.04
CA GLY A 331 29.27 -25.16 10.61
C GLY A 331 30.03 -26.23 9.82
N TYR A 332 30.30 -26.02 8.53
CA TYR A 332 31.12 -26.88 7.68
C TYR A 332 32.60 -26.51 7.81
N GLY A 333 33.47 -27.51 7.76
CA GLY A 333 34.87 -27.32 8.10
C GLY A 333 35.78 -28.48 7.72
N ARG A 334 37.05 -28.33 8.05
CA ARG A 334 38.02 -29.44 8.04
C ARG A 334 37.70 -30.38 9.19
N ASN A 335 37.82 -31.68 8.95
CA ASN A 335 37.68 -32.68 10.02
C ASN A 335 38.99 -32.80 10.83
N ALA A 336 39.02 -33.68 11.83
CA ALA A 336 40.18 -33.89 12.69
C ALA A 336 41.46 -34.32 11.93
N SER A 337 41.34 -34.91 10.73
CA SER A 337 42.48 -35.24 9.88
C SER A 337 42.88 -34.12 8.91
N GLY A 338 42.25 -32.94 9.00
CA GLY A 338 42.49 -31.79 8.12
C GLY A 338 41.79 -31.87 6.76
N TYR A 339 41.06 -32.95 6.49
CA TYR A 339 40.35 -33.19 5.23
C TYR A 339 39.03 -32.41 5.16
N MET A 340 38.72 -31.87 3.99
CA MET A 340 37.46 -31.20 3.68
C MET A 340 36.78 -31.87 2.49
N ALA A 341 35.51 -32.27 2.68
CA ALA A 341 34.73 -33.01 1.70
C ALA A 341 34.18 -32.16 0.54
N MET A 342 34.25 -30.82 0.61
CA MET A 342 33.66 -29.88 -0.35
C MET A 342 32.14 -30.06 -0.57
N ARG A 343 31.43 -30.50 0.47
CA ARG A 343 29.97 -30.67 0.47
C ARG A 343 29.35 -29.75 1.51
N PHE A 344 28.54 -28.80 1.07
CA PHE A 344 27.96 -27.74 1.89
C PHE A 344 26.44 -27.94 2.12
N GLY A 345 26.00 -29.21 2.13
CA GLY A 345 24.61 -29.60 2.38
C GLY A 345 23.63 -28.92 1.41
N PRO A 346 22.56 -28.27 1.91
CA PRO A 346 21.55 -27.62 1.06
C PRO A 346 22.10 -26.59 0.08
N LEU A 347 23.28 -26.03 0.34
CA LEU A 347 23.93 -25.06 -0.53
C LEU A 347 24.53 -25.68 -1.81
N SER A 348 24.93 -26.95 -1.75
CA SER A 348 25.48 -27.68 -2.90
C SER A 348 24.39 -28.17 -3.87
N ASN A 349 23.12 -28.10 -3.47
CA ASN A 349 21.97 -28.50 -4.27
C ASN A 349 21.50 -27.37 -5.20
N GLU A 350 20.63 -27.71 -6.14
CA GLU A 350 19.96 -26.73 -7.01
C GLU A 350 19.17 -25.68 -6.18
N GLY A 351 19.28 -24.41 -6.59
CA GLY A 351 18.71 -23.27 -5.85
C GLY A 351 19.45 -22.93 -4.54
N GLY A 352 20.61 -23.53 -4.28
CA GLY A 352 21.45 -23.22 -3.12
C GLY A 352 21.83 -21.74 -3.05
N GLU A 353 22.08 -21.10 -4.19
CA GLU A 353 22.36 -19.66 -4.27
C GLU A 353 21.20 -18.80 -3.76
N ARG A 354 19.95 -19.17 -4.06
CA ARG A 354 18.76 -18.42 -3.60
C ARG A 354 18.59 -18.52 -2.08
N ARG A 355 18.87 -19.70 -1.52
CA ARG A 355 18.93 -19.95 -0.08
C ARG A 355 19.96 -19.07 0.61
N LEU A 356 21.15 -18.96 0.03
CA LEU A 356 22.19 -18.07 0.54
C LEU A 356 21.80 -16.60 0.44
N ASN A 357 21.26 -16.15 -0.70
CA ASN A 357 20.78 -14.77 -0.90
C ASN A 357 19.75 -14.37 0.16
N VAL A 358 18.80 -15.26 0.43
CA VAL A 358 17.81 -15.10 1.51
C VAL A 358 18.51 -14.87 2.84
N LEU A 359 19.45 -15.74 3.22
CA LEU A 359 20.10 -15.66 4.52
C LEU A 359 20.95 -14.39 4.70
N ILE A 360 21.81 -14.07 3.73
CA ILE A 360 22.76 -12.95 3.86
C ILE A 360 22.08 -11.57 3.79
N SER A 361 20.80 -11.52 3.42
CA SER A 361 19.99 -10.29 3.35
C SER A 361 18.99 -10.10 4.51
N ARG A 362 19.09 -10.90 5.60
CA ARG A 362 18.19 -10.82 6.77
C ARG A 362 18.57 -9.80 7.83
N ALA A 363 19.80 -9.29 7.81
CA ALA A 363 20.27 -8.30 8.79
C ALA A 363 19.88 -6.87 8.40
N LYS A 364 19.31 -6.12 9.35
CA LYS A 364 19.05 -4.67 9.18
C LYS A 364 20.30 -3.84 9.49
N LYS A 365 21.00 -4.12 10.59
CA LYS A 365 22.11 -3.30 11.10
C LYS A 365 23.45 -4.01 11.07
N ARG A 366 23.51 -5.27 11.53
CA ARG A 366 24.77 -6.03 11.66
C ARG A 366 24.60 -7.50 11.29
N CYS A 367 25.58 -8.05 10.57
CA CYS A 367 25.69 -9.48 10.32
C CYS A 367 27.06 -9.99 10.76
N GLU A 368 27.10 -11.02 11.59
CA GLU A 368 28.34 -11.65 12.05
C GLU A 368 28.42 -13.09 11.55
N VAL A 369 29.46 -13.40 10.79
CA VAL A 369 29.66 -14.71 10.15
C VAL A 369 30.73 -15.47 10.91
N PHE A 370 30.39 -16.65 11.39
CA PHE A 370 31.28 -17.56 12.11
C PHE A 370 31.64 -18.72 11.20
N SER A 371 32.93 -18.88 10.95
CA SER A 371 33.42 -19.92 10.04
C SER A 371 34.77 -20.44 10.51
N SER A 372 34.93 -21.76 10.49
CA SER A 372 36.25 -22.39 10.63
C SER A 372 37.12 -22.32 9.37
N ILE A 373 36.52 -21.94 8.24
CA ILE A 373 37.13 -22.00 6.91
C ILE A 373 37.18 -20.62 6.26
N LEU A 374 38.14 -20.43 5.38
CA LEU A 374 38.31 -19.22 4.58
C LEU A 374 37.84 -19.44 3.14
N ALA A 375 37.70 -18.36 2.36
CA ALA A 375 37.31 -18.44 0.96
C ALA A 375 38.32 -19.22 0.12
N GLU A 376 39.61 -19.12 0.46
CA GLU A 376 40.71 -19.81 -0.19
C GLU A 376 40.68 -21.33 0.05
N ASP A 377 40.02 -21.77 1.13
CA ASP A 377 39.83 -23.20 1.41
C ASP A 377 38.79 -23.85 0.47
N ILE A 378 37.93 -23.05 -0.19
CA ILE A 378 36.88 -23.55 -1.06
C ILE A 378 37.43 -23.79 -2.47
N ASP A 379 37.53 -25.06 -2.83
CA ASP A 379 37.93 -25.54 -4.15
C ASP A 379 36.70 -25.72 -5.04
N LEU A 380 36.57 -24.85 -6.04
CA LEU A 380 35.43 -24.85 -6.98
C LEU A 380 35.57 -25.91 -8.08
N GLU A 381 36.73 -26.54 -8.26
CA GLU A 381 36.87 -27.67 -9.18
C GLU A 381 36.28 -28.95 -8.56
N ARG A 382 36.36 -29.07 -7.23
CA ARG A 382 35.81 -30.20 -6.46
C ARG A 382 34.40 -29.95 -5.92
N ALA A 383 34.03 -28.70 -5.67
CA ALA A 383 32.71 -28.34 -5.18
C ALA A 383 31.71 -28.13 -6.34
N SER A 384 30.48 -28.60 -6.18
CA SER A 384 29.41 -28.37 -7.15
C SER A 384 28.38 -27.36 -6.63
N GLY A 385 27.83 -26.57 -7.56
CA GLY A 385 26.68 -25.69 -7.32
C GLY A 385 27.03 -24.20 -7.23
N ARG A 386 26.17 -23.35 -7.83
CA ARG A 386 26.30 -21.88 -7.81
C ARG A 386 26.27 -21.32 -6.38
N GLY A 387 25.54 -21.97 -5.47
CA GLY A 387 25.51 -21.59 -4.06
C GLY A 387 26.89 -21.62 -3.40
N VAL A 388 27.73 -22.61 -3.71
CA VAL A 388 29.08 -22.71 -3.13
C VAL A 388 30.01 -21.65 -3.70
N ALA A 389 29.92 -21.35 -5.00
CA ALA A 389 30.66 -20.24 -5.61
C ALA A 389 30.27 -18.90 -4.96
N THR A 390 28.98 -18.67 -4.74
CA THR A 390 28.48 -17.45 -4.08
C THR A 390 28.96 -17.37 -2.62
N LEU A 391 28.99 -18.50 -1.90
CA LEU A 391 29.55 -18.55 -0.54
C LEU A 391 31.03 -18.16 -0.52
N LYS A 392 31.81 -18.61 -1.50
CA LYS A 392 33.21 -18.22 -1.63
C LYS A 392 33.35 -16.70 -1.76
N THR A 393 32.59 -16.08 -2.68
CA THR A 393 32.55 -14.61 -2.82
C THR A 393 32.13 -13.94 -1.51
N PHE A 394 31.10 -14.46 -0.83
CA PHE A 394 30.60 -13.91 0.43
C PHE A 394 31.64 -13.96 1.55
N LEU A 395 32.35 -15.08 1.72
CA LEU A 395 33.40 -15.21 2.74
C LEU A 395 34.61 -14.32 2.44
N GLU A 396 34.99 -14.20 1.16
CA GLU A 396 36.07 -13.29 0.75
C GLU A 396 35.70 -11.84 1.08
N PHE A 397 34.47 -11.43 0.74
CA PHE A 397 33.96 -10.10 1.06
C PHE A 397 33.84 -9.86 2.57
N ALA A 398 33.31 -10.82 3.33
CA ALA A 398 33.17 -10.71 4.77
C ALA A 398 34.51 -10.51 5.48
N ARG A 399 35.58 -11.15 4.97
CA ARG A 399 36.93 -11.07 5.52
C ARG A 399 37.67 -9.81 5.10
N THR A 400 37.57 -9.42 3.83
CA THR A 400 38.42 -8.38 3.25
C THR A 400 37.73 -7.03 3.08
N GLY A 401 36.39 -7.00 3.11
CA GLY A 401 35.57 -5.84 2.74
C GLY A 401 35.66 -5.48 1.26
N ARG A 402 36.33 -6.29 0.42
CA ARG A 402 36.54 -6.04 -1.00
C ARG A 402 35.81 -7.11 -1.78
N LEU A 403 34.88 -6.69 -2.63
CA LEU A 403 34.45 -7.54 -3.74
C LEU A 403 35.63 -7.52 -4.72
N GLY A 404 36.10 -8.68 -5.20
CA GLY A 404 37.21 -8.82 -6.16
C GLY A 404 36.98 -8.18 -7.55
N ILE A 405 36.15 -7.15 -7.59
CA ILE A 405 35.79 -6.35 -8.73
C ILE A 405 36.90 -5.32 -8.92
N SER A 406 37.61 -5.41 -10.05
CA SER A 406 38.19 -4.22 -10.67
C SER A 406 37.11 -3.16 -10.64
N ARG A 407 37.25 -2.12 -9.78
CA ARG A 407 36.48 -0.87 -9.87
C ARG A 407 36.29 -0.65 -11.37
N ARG A 408 35.05 -0.68 -11.88
CA ARG A 408 34.81 -0.44 -13.31
C ARG A 408 35.62 0.80 -13.63
N SER A 409 36.69 0.59 -14.40
CA SER A 409 37.74 1.54 -14.69
C SER A 409 37.19 2.50 -15.72
N GLY A 410 36.20 3.27 -15.30
CA GLY A 410 35.31 4.04 -16.15
C GLY A 410 34.26 4.87 -15.41
N LEU A 411 34.26 4.93 -14.08
CA LEU A 411 33.56 6.01 -13.37
C LEU A 411 34.44 7.26 -13.48
N GLU A 412 34.10 8.04 -14.50
CA GLU A 412 34.25 9.49 -14.69
C GLU A 412 35.35 10.17 -13.86
N GLU A 413 36.29 10.81 -14.56
CA GLU A 413 37.16 11.85 -14.00
C GLU A 413 36.40 12.64 -12.94
N GLN A 414 36.85 12.58 -11.68
CA GLN A 414 36.27 13.36 -10.59
C GLN A 414 36.00 14.77 -11.10
N SER A 415 34.75 15.22 -10.98
CA SER A 415 34.36 16.53 -11.49
C SER A 415 35.38 17.56 -11.02
N PRO A 416 35.98 18.39 -11.90
CA PRO A 416 36.95 19.39 -11.48
C PRO A 416 36.40 20.31 -10.38
N PHE A 417 35.07 20.44 -10.31
CA PHE A 417 34.38 21.12 -9.22
C PHE A 417 34.47 20.36 -7.88
N GLU A 418 34.12 19.07 -7.84
CA GLU A 418 34.24 18.22 -6.63
C GLU A 418 35.70 18.21 -6.12
N GLU A 419 36.67 18.08 -7.03
CA GLU A 419 38.09 18.10 -6.70
C GLU A 419 38.53 19.46 -6.11
N ALA A 420 37.99 20.56 -6.63
CA ALA A 420 38.28 21.90 -6.09
C ALA A 420 37.72 22.07 -4.67
N VAL A 421 36.50 21.57 -4.40
CA VAL A 421 35.90 21.57 -3.06
C VAL A 421 36.73 20.70 -2.11
N ARG A 422 37.11 19.49 -2.53
CA ARG A 422 37.95 18.57 -1.76
C ARG A 422 39.27 19.21 -1.33
N ARG A 423 40.02 19.77 -2.27
CA ARG A 423 41.30 20.43 -1.98
C ARG A 423 41.16 21.62 -1.03
N ALA A 424 40.08 22.38 -1.17
CA ALA A 424 39.81 23.50 -0.27
C ALA A 424 39.59 23.02 1.17
N LEU A 425 38.83 21.93 1.37
CA LEU A 425 38.62 21.33 2.68
C LEU A 425 39.89 20.68 3.26
N GLU A 426 40.67 19.98 2.42
CA GLU A 426 41.97 19.42 2.81
C GLU A 426 42.96 20.51 3.25
N SER A 427 42.92 21.68 2.62
CA SER A 427 43.75 22.83 3.02
C SER A 427 43.40 23.42 4.39
N LEU A 428 42.16 23.20 4.86
CA LEU A 428 41.72 23.53 6.22
C LEU A 428 42.04 22.42 7.24
N GLY A 429 42.66 21.33 6.79
CA GLY A 429 43.09 20.23 7.65
C GLY A 429 42.06 19.11 7.83
N TYR A 430 40.92 19.16 7.12
CA TYR A 430 39.94 18.09 7.12
C TYR A 430 40.39 16.92 6.23
N GLU A 431 40.04 15.70 6.62
CA GLU A 431 40.22 14.50 5.78
C GLU A 431 38.91 14.22 5.04
N VAL A 432 38.98 14.13 3.71
CA VAL A 432 37.80 14.04 2.85
C VAL A 432 37.93 12.86 1.91
N HIS A 433 36.92 11.99 1.93
CA HIS A 433 36.83 10.84 1.04
C HIS A 433 35.87 11.15 -0.11
N PRO A 434 36.32 11.10 -1.38
CA PRO A 434 35.44 11.26 -2.52
C PRO A 434 34.67 9.96 -2.84
N GLN A 435 33.48 10.10 -3.42
CA GLN A 435 32.69 9.02 -4.00
C GLN A 435 32.43 7.87 -3.01
N VAL A 436 31.90 8.21 -1.83
CA VAL A 436 31.58 7.24 -0.78
C VAL A 436 30.26 6.54 -1.09
N GLY A 437 30.33 5.24 -1.40
CA GLY A 437 29.17 4.38 -1.66
C GLY A 437 29.49 3.20 -2.56
N ILE A 438 28.44 2.48 -2.96
CA ILE A 438 28.52 1.33 -3.87
C ILE A 438 27.30 1.31 -4.81
N ALA A 439 27.44 0.61 -5.94
CA ALA A 439 26.32 0.29 -6.84
C ALA A 439 25.47 1.50 -7.29
N GLY A 440 26.13 2.53 -7.84
CA GLY A 440 25.44 3.63 -8.51
C GLY A 440 24.82 4.68 -7.58
N PHE A 441 24.99 4.55 -6.26
CA PHE A 441 24.60 5.59 -5.30
C PHE A 441 25.80 6.00 -4.45
N PHE A 442 26.31 7.19 -4.71
CA PHE A 442 27.50 7.74 -4.06
C PHE A 442 27.18 9.09 -3.43
N ILE A 443 27.89 9.39 -2.35
CA ILE A 443 28.03 10.74 -1.82
C ILE A 443 29.30 11.32 -2.43
N ASP A 444 29.18 12.52 -2.99
CA ASP A 444 30.26 13.12 -3.79
C ASP A 444 31.52 13.30 -2.95
N LEU A 445 31.38 13.87 -1.74
CA LEU A 445 32.47 14.01 -0.77
C LEU A 445 31.96 13.72 0.65
N ALA A 446 32.75 13.04 1.47
CA ALA A 446 32.43 12.79 2.87
C ALA A 446 33.59 13.21 3.78
N VAL A 447 33.30 13.99 4.82
CA VAL A 447 34.28 14.49 5.80
C VAL A 447 34.43 13.48 6.92
N VAL A 448 35.65 13.00 7.14
CA VAL A 448 35.97 11.99 8.17
C VAL A 448 35.93 12.63 9.57
N ASP A 449 35.38 11.90 10.54
CA ASP A 449 35.46 12.26 11.94
C ASP A 449 36.80 11.81 12.53
N ARG A 450 37.63 12.77 12.96
CA ARG A 450 38.92 12.48 13.59
C ARG A 450 38.82 12.20 15.08
N GLU A 451 37.78 12.71 15.74
CA GLU A 451 37.58 12.53 17.18
C GLU A 451 36.96 11.16 17.47
N ARG A 452 36.18 10.64 16.52
CA ARG A 452 35.56 9.32 16.60
C ARG A 452 35.88 8.49 15.38
N HIS A 453 36.74 7.49 15.57
CA HIS A 453 37.11 6.58 14.49
C HIS A 453 35.91 5.81 13.93
N GLY A 454 35.89 5.66 12.61
CA GLY A 454 34.93 4.80 11.93
C GLY A 454 33.60 5.47 11.57
N ARG A 455 33.57 6.79 11.40
CA ARG A 455 32.39 7.51 10.93
C ARG A 455 32.74 8.76 10.12
N TYR A 456 31.76 9.25 9.36
CA TYR A 456 31.78 10.54 8.69
C TYR A 456 30.95 11.56 9.49
N VAL A 457 31.40 12.81 9.51
CA VAL A 457 30.71 13.93 10.16
C VAL A 457 29.66 14.52 9.22
N LEU A 458 30.03 14.71 7.96
CA LEU A 458 29.23 15.43 6.98
C LEU A 458 29.38 14.79 5.60
N GLY A 459 28.26 14.52 4.94
CA GLY A 459 28.20 14.22 3.52
C GLY A 459 27.95 15.50 2.73
N ILE A 460 28.67 15.69 1.63
CA ILE A 460 28.56 16.87 0.78
C ILE A 460 28.02 16.41 -0.58
N GLU A 461 26.92 17.02 -1.00
CA GLU A 461 26.35 16.84 -2.34
C GLU A 461 26.60 18.05 -3.23
N CYS A 462 27.06 17.78 -4.45
CA CYS A 462 27.30 18.74 -5.50
C CYS A 462 26.21 18.65 -6.58
N ASP A 463 26.03 19.70 -7.36
CA ASP A 463 25.08 19.77 -8.49
C ASP A 463 25.61 19.11 -9.78
N GLY A 464 26.33 18.00 -9.65
CA GLY A 464 26.97 17.26 -10.73
C GLY A 464 26.04 16.42 -11.61
N ALA A 465 26.62 15.49 -12.37
CA ALA A 465 25.90 14.65 -13.34
C ALA A 465 24.76 13.83 -12.70
N ALA A 466 24.93 13.37 -11.46
CA ALA A 466 23.91 12.65 -10.69
C ALA A 466 22.68 13.54 -10.38
N TYR A 467 22.90 14.81 -10.04
CA TYR A 467 21.82 15.78 -9.82
C TYR A 467 21.06 16.08 -11.12
N HIS A 468 21.79 16.22 -12.24
CA HIS A 468 21.22 16.52 -13.56
C HIS A 468 20.41 15.36 -14.16
N SER A 469 20.88 14.12 -14.01
CA SER A 469 20.28 12.93 -14.62
C SER A 469 19.01 12.42 -13.91
N SER A 470 18.66 13.01 -12.76
CA SER A 470 17.47 12.64 -11.99
C SER A 470 16.18 13.00 -12.73
N ARG A 471 15.24 12.04 -12.82
CA ARG A 471 14.02 12.16 -13.62
C ARG A 471 12.98 13.14 -13.05
N SER A 472 12.96 13.35 -11.73
CA SER A 472 11.97 14.21 -11.08
C SER A 472 12.57 15.06 -9.97
N ALA A 473 11.96 16.22 -9.72
CA ALA A 473 12.30 17.07 -8.56
C ALA A 473 12.07 16.33 -7.24
N ARG A 474 11.04 15.47 -7.16
CA ARG A 474 10.77 14.64 -5.99
C ARG A 474 11.96 13.72 -5.66
N ASP A 475 12.54 13.08 -6.68
CA ASP A 475 13.66 12.16 -6.49
C ASP A 475 14.92 12.91 -6.06
N ARG A 476 15.32 13.94 -6.82
CA ARG A 476 16.60 14.64 -6.61
C ARG A 476 16.61 15.55 -5.38
N ASP A 477 15.46 16.17 -5.10
CA ASP A 477 15.37 17.23 -4.10
C ASP A 477 14.65 16.79 -2.84
N ARG A 478 13.80 15.76 -2.82
CA ARG A 478 13.16 15.30 -1.57
C ARG A 478 13.62 13.92 -1.13
N LEU A 479 13.43 12.90 -1.98
CA LEU A 479 13.63 11.51 -1.60
C LEU A 479 15.10 11.20 -1.34
N ARG A 480 16.01 11.64 -2.22
CA ARG A 480 17.44 11.38 -2.07
C ARG A 480 18.00 11.88 -0.73
N GLN A 481 17.73 13.14 -0.38
CA GLN A 481 18.18 13.71 0.88
C GLN A 481 17.49 13.05 2.08
N ALA A 482 16.16 12.87 2.04
CA ALA A 482 15.43 12.24 3.15
C ALA A 482 15.93 10.81 3.45
N VAL A 483 16.28 10.06 2.42
CA VAL A 483 16.80 8.69 2.55
C VAL A 483 18.22 8.68 3.14
N LEU A 484 19.09 9.60 2.71
CA LEU A 484 20.43 9.77 3.29
C LEU A 484 20.35 10.16 4.78
N GLU A 485 19.49 11.11 5.12
CA GLU A 485 19.26 11.57 6.48
C GLU A 485 18.68 10.47 7.37
N ASP A 486 17.73 9.68 6.88
CA ASP A 486 17.21 8.49 7.58
C ASP A 486 18.30 7.42 7.82
N HIS A 487 19.35 7.38 6.99
CA HIS A 487 20.53 6.52 7.19
C HIS A 487 21.60 7.13 8.11
N GLY A 488 21.31 8.28 8.71
CA GLY A 488 22.16 8.97 9.69
C GLY A 488 23.15 9.95 9.09
N TRP A 489 23.04 10.28 7.80
CA TRP A 489 23.89 11.32 7.20
C TRP A 489 23.40 12.71 7.58
N VAL A 490 24.33 13.58 7.94
CA VAL A 490 24.12 15.03 7.86
C VAL A 490 24.60 15.48 6.49
N ILE A 491 23.71 16.06 5.68
CA ILE A 491 24.00 16.43 4.29
C ILE A 491 24.11 17.95 4.15
N HIS A 492 25.17 18.41 3.50
CA HIS A 492 25.34 19.79 3.06
C HIS A 492 25.43 19.86 1.54
N ARG A 493 24.61 20.71 0.91
CA ARG A 493 24.58 20.84 -0.55
C ARG A 493 25.33 22.08 -1.02
N ILE A 494 26.14 21.93 -2.05
CA ILE A 494 26.92 23.00 -2.67
C ILE A 494 26.53 23.12 -4.15
N TRP A 495 26.28 24.35 -4.59
CA TRP A 495 26.01 24.67 -5.98
C TRP A 495 27.29 25.15 -6.68
N SER A 496 27.59 24.59 -7.85
CA SER A 496 28.79 24.90 -8.64
C SER A 496 28.90 26.40 -8.95
N THR A 497 27.80 27.02 -9.35
CA THR A 497 27.69 28.47 -9.64
C THR A 497 28.05 29.32 -8.43
N ASP A 498 27.52 28.99 -7.24
CA ASP A 498 27.84 29.68 -6.00
C ASP A 498 29.30 29.51 -5.61
N TRP A 499 29.84 28.29 -5.74
CA TRP A 499 31.23 28.00 -5.43
C TRP A 499 32.20 28.78 -6.32
N PHE A 500 31.96 28.84 -7.62
CA PHE A 500 32.86 29.56 -8.53
C PHE A 500 32.76 31.09 -8.40
N GLN A 501 31.59 31.62 -8.03
CA GLN A 501 31.42 33.06 -7.81
C GLN A 501 31.95 33.51 -6.45
N ARG A 502 31.70 32.72 -5.39
CA ARG A 502 31.92 33.08 -3.98
C ARG A 502 32.61 31.94 -3.20
N PRO A 503 33.78 31.44 -3.62
CA PRO A 503 34.38 30.23 -3.05
C PRO A 503 34.70 30.35 -1.56
N GLN A 504 35.21 31.49 -1.12
CA GLN A 504 35.56 31.72 0.29
C GLN A 504 34.32 31.74 1.20
N GLU A 505 33.21 32.31 0.72
CA GLU A 505 31.95 32.33 1.46
C GLU A 505 31.37 30.92 1.60
N GLN A 506 31.36 30.15 0.50
CA GLN A 506 30.87 28.77 0.51
C GLN A 506 31.75 27.86 1.36
N LEU A 507 33.08 28.01 1.31
CA LEU A 507 34.00 27.28 2.18
C LEU A 507 33.73 27.56 3.66
N ARG A 508 33.46 28.82 4.03
CA ARG A 508 33.08 29.17 5.41
C ARG A 508 31.78 28.50 5.83
N LYS A 509 30.76 28.50 4.96
CA LYS A 509 29.47 27.82 5.21
C LYS A 509 29.63 26.31 5.43
N ILE A 510 30.50 25.66 4.66
CA ILE A 510 30.79 24.22 4.84
C ILE A 510 31.50 23.99 6.17
N ALA A 511 32.50 24.81 6.52
CA ALA A 511 33.20 24.70 7.80
C ALA A 511 32.24 24.87 8.99
N GLU A 512 31.35 25.87 8.94
CA GLU A 512 30.29 26.06 9.94
C GLU A 512 29.36 24.84 10.03
N ALA A 513 28.97 24.26 8.88
CA ALA A 513 28.14 23.06 8.84
C ALA A 513 28.85 21.82 9.41
N ILE A 514 30.17 21.67 9.20
CA ILE A 514 30.97 20.59 9.80
C ILE A 514 30.95 20.71 11.33
N GLU A 515 31.19 21.91 11.87
CA GLU A 515 31.20 22.10 13.32
C GLU A 515 29.80 21.91 13.93
N GLN A 516 28.74 22.38 13.26
CA GLN A 516 27.36 22.10 13.69
C GLN A 516 27.03 20.60 13.66
N ALA A 517 27.47 19.89 12.63
CA ALA A 517 27.27 18.44 12.51
C ALA A 517 27.98 17.68 13.64
N LYS A 518 29.18 18.11 14.07
CA LYS A 518 29.85 17.54 15.25
C LYS A 518 29.03 17.72 16.54
N VAL A 519 28.50 18.92 16.76
CA VAL A 519 27.69 19.23 17.96
C VAL A 519 26.38 18.43 17.99
N ALA A 520 25.62 18.43 16.89
CA ALA A 520 24.35 17.70 16.81
C ALA A 520 24.54 16.20 17.09
N VAL A 521 25.67 15.66 16.66
CA VAL A 521 26.06 14.29 16.90
C VAL A 521 26.39 14.01 18.37
N ASP A 522 27.05 14.94 19.06
CA ASP A 522 27.39 14.82 20.48
C ASP A 522 26.16 14.80 21.37
N GLU A 523 25.14 15.58 21.00
CA GLU A 523 23.84 15.62 21.66
C GLU A 523 23.07 14.31 21.50
N ILE A 524 23.11 13.70 20.30
CA ILE A 524 22.49 12.39 20.03
C ILE A 524 23.17 11.27 20.83
N ALA A 525 24.51 11.27 20.91
CA ALA A 525 25.27 10.24 21.64
C ALA A 525 25.06 10.29 23.17
N HIS A 526 24.72 11.44 23.75
CA HIS A 526 24.44 11.58 25.18
C HIS A 526 23.02 11.14 25.59
N HIS A 527 22.11 10.91 24.63
CA HIS A 527 20.70 10.56 24.88
C HIS A 527 20.39 9.06 24.72
N GLU A 528 21.38 8.18 24.56
CA GLU A 528 21.18 6.72 24.66
C GLU A 528 21.00 6.27 26.14
N ALA A 529 19.92 6.71 26.77
CA ALA A 529 19.28 6.07 27.93
C ALA A 529 17.93 5.49 27.46
N PRO A 530 17.47 4.39 28.07
CA PRO A 530 16.85 3.27 27.36
C PRO A 530 15.70 3.72 26.47
N ALA A 531 15.77 3.30 25.20
CA ALA A 531 14.62 3.30 24.31
C ALA A 531 13.51 2.50 25.00
N VAL A 532 12.65 3.22 25.72
CA VAL A 532 11.29 2.76 26.03
C VAL A 532 10.75 2.26 24.71
N SER A 533 10.24 1.02 24.71
CA SER A 533 9.58 0.42 23.56
C SER A 533 8.70 1.48 22.91
N VAL A 534 9.16 1.97 21.76
CA VAL A 534 8.34 2.78 20.87
C VAL A 534 7.29 1.81 20.40
N THR A 535 6.20 1.74 21.16
CA THR A 535 4.90 1.43 20.59
C THR A 535 4.84 2.33 19.37
N VAL A 536 4.68 1.77 18.16
CA VAL A 536 4.53 2.55 16.93
C VAL A 536 3.35 3.49 17.15
N THR A 537 3.63 4.63 17.74
CA THR A 537 2.80 5.81 17.76
C THR A 537 3.23 6.45 16.46
N THR A 538 2.42 6.18 15.45
CA THR A 538 2.21 7.03 14.28
C THR A 538 2.18 8.48 14.75
N SER A 539 3.36 9.07 14.87
CA SER A 539 3.57 10.47 15.27
C SER A 539 3.26 11.29 14.03
N GLY A 540 1.95 11.51 13.85
CA GLY A 540 1.33 12.08 12.67
C GLY A 540 -0.11 11.59 12.49
N GLU A 541 -0.83 11.36 13.59
CA GLU A 541 -2.28 11.26 13.59
C GLU A 541 -2.75 12.55 14.29
N ASP A 542 -3.23 13.55 13.57
CA ASP A 542 -4.69 13.71 13.51
C ASP A 542 -5.37 12.35 13.61
N GLU A 543 -5.47 11.84 14.84
CA GLU A 543 -6.46 10.84 15.17
C GLU A 543 -7.75 11.49 14.72
N ILE A 544 -8.26 11.04 13.57
CA ILE A 544 -9.68 11.14 13.32
C ILE A 544 -10.27 10.24 14.39
N GLU A 545 -10.47 10.80 15.60
CA GLU A 545 -11.38 10.26 16.58
C GLU A 545 -12.66 10.04 15.80
N ARG A 546 -12.86 8.79 15.39
CA ARG A 546 -14.17 8.34 14.94
C ARG A 546 -14.98 8.41 16.19
N ASP A 547 -15.62 9.55 16.38
CA ASP A 547 -16.50 9.81 17.50
C ASP A 547 -17.42 8.60 17.62
N THR A 548 -17.11 7.74 18.60
CA THR A 548 -17.94 6.58 18.89
C THR A 548 -19.24 7.17 19.38
N VAL A 549 -20.33 6.81 18.70
CA VAL A 549 -21.71 7.21 18.99
C VAL A 549 -22.14 8.50 18.30
N LEU A 550 -22.33 8.43 16.97
CA LEU A 550 -23.60 8.93 16.43
C LEU A 550 -24.70 8.13 17.13
N LYS A 551 -25.44 8.75 18.06
CA LYS A 551 -26.71 8.20 18.54
C LYS A 551 -27.56 7.90 17.30
N LEU A 552 -27.66 6.62 16.94
CA LEU A 552 -28.44 6.14 15.80
C LEU A 552 -29.91 6.51 16.04
N GLY A 553 -30.33 7.64 15.48
CA GLY A 553 -31.73 7.90 15.18
C GLY A 553 -32.18 7.01 14.02
N ASN A 554 -33.47 6.67 13.99
CA ASN A 554 -34.13 5.82 12.98
C ASN A 554 -34.15 6.41 11.53
N ASN A 555 -33.28 7.37 11.20
CA ASN A 555 -33.39 8.24 10.03
C ASN A 555 -32.55 7.75 8.84
N ALA A 556 -32.60 6.46 8.53
CA ALA A 556 -31.83 5.86 7.44
C ALA A 556 -32.32 6.23 6.03
N LEU A 557 -33.58 6.70 5.92
CA LEU A 557 -34.25 7.05 4.66
C LEU A 557 -34.28 8.56 4.40
N ASP A 558 -34.10 9.40 5.43
CA ASP A 558 -34.23 10.86 5.35
C ASP A 558 -33.23 11.53 4.39
N GLY A 559 -32.09 10.88 4.13
CA GLY A 559 -31.08 11.37 3.18
C GLY A 559 -31.39 11.04 1.71
N LEU A 560 -32.36 10.16 1.44
CA LEU A 560 -32.70 9.69 0.09
C LEU A 560 -33.90 10.43 -0.52
N SER A 561 -34.57 11.30 0.23
CA SER A 561 -35.68 12.12 -0.23
C SER A 561 -35.51 13.59 0.19
N LYS A 562 -36.16 14.50 -0.52
CA LYS A 562 -36.24 15.93 -0.17
C LYS A 562 -37.66 16.30 0.21
N PRO A 563 -37.90 17.26 1.11
CA PRO A 563 -39.26 17.74 1.36
C PRO A 563 -39.94 18.24 0.08
N TYR A 564 -41.19 17.87 -0.15
CA TYR A 564 -41.98 18.40 -1.26
C TYR A 564 -42.29 19.89 -1.02
N VAL A 565 -41.86 20.74 -1.95
CA VAL A 565 -42.09 22.19 -1.89
C VAL A 565 -43.21 22.55 -2.87
N GLU A 566 -44.25 23.15 -2.33
CA GLU A 566 -45.41 23.62 -3.07
C GLU A 566 -45.14 24.98 -3.74
N ALA A 567 -45.50 25.15 -5.02
CA ALA A 567 -45.23 26.37 -5.77
C ALA A 567 -45.95 27.57 -5.15
N ARG A 568 -45.20 28.66 -4.93
CA ARG A 568 -45.72 29.90 -4.34
C ARG A 568 -45.09 31.10 -5.00
N PHE A 569 -45.87 31.79 -5.82
CA PHE A 569 -45.44 33.01 -6.49
C PHE A 569 -46.62 33.99 -6.67
N PRO A 570 -46.35 35.29 -6.82
CA PRO A 570 -47.41 36.28 -6.98
C PRO A 570 -48.17 36.08 -8.30
N VAL A 571 -49.49 36.14 -8.23
CA VAL A 571 -50.40 36.04 -9.38
C VAL A 571 -51.32 37.27 -9.46
N PRO A 572 -51.86 37.62 -10.64
CA PRO A 572 -52.76 38.76 -10.81
C PRO A 572 -54.11 38.55 -10.08
N ARG A 573 -54.17 38.89 -8.79
CA ARG A 573 -55.37 38.70 -7.95
C ARG A 573 -56.54 39.63 -8.29
N HIS A 574 -56.31 40.63 -9.14
CA HIS A 574 -57.35 41.55 -9.63
C HIS A 574 -58.18 40.97 -10.78
N GLN A 575 -57.85 39.77 -11.27
CA GLN A 575 -58.59 39.01 -12.27
C GLN A 575 -58.82 37.60 -11.75
N GLU A 576 -59.98 37.01 -12.04
CA GLU A 576 -60.21 35.60 -11.72
C GLU A 576 -59.40 34.69 -12.65
N PRO A 577 -59.00 33.47 -12.22
CA PRO A 577 -58.16 32.59 -13.04
C PRO A 577 -58.70 32.34 -14.45
N HIS A 578 -60.03 32.25 -14.60
CA HIS A 578 -60.68 31.96 -15.87
C HIS A 578 -60.79 33.17 -16.82
N GLU A 579 -60.48 34.37 -16.34
CA GLU A 579 -60.47 35.62 -17.13
C GLU A 579 -59.06 35.94 -17.66
N ILE A 580 -58.04 35.20 -17.22
CA ILE A 580 -56.66 35.38 -17.64
C ILE A 580 -56.49 34.95 -19.10
N PRO A 581 -55.82 35.75 -19.93
CA PRO A 581 -55.52 35.36 -21.31
C PRO A 581 -54.84 33.98 -21.38
N PRO A 582 -55.21 33.09 -22.31
CA PRO A 582 -54.70 31.71 -22.37
C PRO A 582 -53.17 31.61 -22.34
N LYS A 583 -52.46 32.54 -22.99
CA LYS A 583 -51.00 32.60 -22.99
C LYS A 583 -50.42 32.86 -21.58
N LYS A 584 -50.99 33.79 -20.82
CA LYS A 584 -50.56 34.08 -19.44
C LYS A 584 -50.92 32.93 -18.50
N MET A 585 -52.06 32.27 -18.71
CA MET A 585 -52.39 31.06 -17.95
C MET A 585 -51.39 29.93 -18.22
N ALA A 586 -51.00 29.73 -19.49
CA ALA A 586 -49.95 28.78 -19.85
C ALA A 586 -48.60 29.11 -19.19
N GLU A 587 -48.19 30.38 -19.12
CA GLU A 587 -46.98 30.79 -18.39
C GLU A 587 -47.04 30.44 -16.89
N ILE A 588 -48.19 30.65 -16.25
CA ILE A 588 -48.40 30.33 -14.83
C ILE A 588 -48.39 28.82 -14.60
N VAL A 589 -49.11 28.06 -15.43
CA VAL A 589 -49.13 26.60 -15.37
C VAL A 589 -47.74 26.03 -15.62
N PHE A 590 -47.00 26.55 -16.60
CA PHE A 590 -45.63 26.13 -16.87
C PHE A 590 -44.72 26.37 -15.68
N ARG A 591 -44.85 27.52 -15.01
CA ARG A 591 -44.09 27.81 -13.79
C ARG A 591 -44.41 26.83 -12.64
N ILE A 592 -45.68 26.46 -12.47
CA ILE A 592 -46.06 25.40 -11.51
C ILE A 592 -45.37 24.07 -11.87
N ILE A 593 -45.39 23.69 -13.15
CA ILE A 593 -44.76 22.44 -13.62
C ILE A 593 -43.23 22.51 -13.49
N GLN A 594 -42.62 23.68 -13.63
CA GLN A 594 -41.18 23.88 -13.38
C GLN A 594 -40.81 23.70 -11.90
N GLU A 595 -41.64 24.19 -10.98
CA GLU A 595 -41.37 24.13 -9.53
C GLU A 595 -41.78 22.77 -8.92
N GLU A 596 -42.89 22.18 -9.37
CA GLU A 596 -43.50 20.97 -8.77
C GLU A 596 -43.48 19.73 -9.68
N GLY A 597 -42.98 19.83 -10.91
CA GLY A 597 -42.90 18.71 -11.84
C GLY A 597 -41.97 17.57 -11.36
N PRO A 598 -42.31 16.29 -11.60
CA PRO A 598 -43.57 15.78 -12.15
C PRO A 598 -44.77 15.99 -11.20
N ILE A 599 -45.88 16.50 -11.72
CA ILE A 599 -47.11 16.83 -10.95
C ILE A 599 -48.36 16.33 -11.70
N HIS A 600 -49.37 15.83 -10.97
CA HIS A 600 -50.63 15.38 -11.55
C HIS A 600 -51.47 16.57 -12.03
N GLU A 601 -52.18 16.44 -13.16
CA GLU A 601 -52.98 17.53 -13.72
C GLU A 601 -54.03 18.10 -12.75
N ASP A 602 -54.67 17.24 -11.97
CA ASP A 602 -55.62 17.67 -10.93
C ASP A 602 -54.95 18.52 -9.84
N GLU A 603 -53.68 18.22 -9.51
CA GLU A 603 -52.93 19.00 -8.53
C GLU A 603 -52.51 20.36 -9.10
N VAL A 604 -52.25 20.46 -10.42
CA VAL A 604 -52.05 21.75 -11.09
C VAL A 604 -53.29 22.64 -10.94
N VAL A 605 -54.50 22.08 -11.08
CA VAL A 605 -55.76 22.81 -10.85
C VAL A 605 -55.86 23.27 -9.39
N ILE A 606 -55.54 22.38 -8.44
CA ILE A 606 -55.54 22.71 -7.00
C ILE A 606 -54.51 23.80 -6.69
N ARG A 607 -53.34 23.77 -7.32
CA ARG A 607 -52.28 24.77 -7.13
C ARG A 607 -52.69 26.12 -7.68
N VAL A 608 -53.23 26.18 -8.90
CA VAL A 608 -53.80 27.41 -9.47
C VAL A 608 -54.88 27.97 -8.56
N ARG A 609 -55.81 27.14 -8.08
CA ARG A 609 -56.82 27.58 -7.10
C ARG A 609 -56.19 28.17 -5.82
N SER A 610 -55.16 27.52 -5.30
CA SER A 610 -54.48 27.92 -4.06
C SER A 610 -53.71 29.23 -4.22
N LEU A 611 -53.08 29.50 -5.37
CA LEU A 611 -52.39 30.78 -5.64
C LEU A 611 -53.35 32.00 -5.58
N TRP A 612 -54.62 31.78 -5.93
CA TRP A 612 -55.71 32.78 -5.84
C TRP A 612 -56.50 32.74 -4.52
N ASN A 613 -56.12 31.90 -3.55
CA ASN A 613 -56.85 31.71 -2.28
C ASN A 613 -58.34 31.35 -2.46
N LEU A 614 -58.68 30.60 -3.51
CA LEU A 614 -60.07 30.19 -3.77
C LEU A 614 -60.42 28.89 -3.05
N GLY A 615 -61.64 28.78 -2.52
CA GLY A 615 -62.09 27.56 -1.82
C GLY A 615 -62.37 26.37 -2.76
N ARG A 616 -62.84 26.61 -3.99
CA ARG A 616 -63.15 25.57 -5.00
C ARG A 616 -62.73 26.02 -6.40
N ALA A 617 -62.36 25.06 -7.24
CA ALA A 617 -62.18 25.28 -8.67
C ALA A 617 -63.49 24.89 -9.39
N GLY A 618 -64.14 25.86 -10.05
CA GLY A 618 -65.29 25.58 -10.93
C GLY A 618 -64.83 25.02 -12.29
N SER A 619 -65.77 24.51 -13.09
CA SER A 619 -65.49 23.92 -14.42
C SER A 619 -64.69 24.86 -15.33
N ARG A 620 -65.00 26.17 -15.31
CA ARG A 620 -64.26 27.18 -16.09
C ARG A 620 -62.77 27.27 -15.76
N ILE A 621 -62.40 27.09 -14.48
CA ILE A 621 -60.99 27.10 -14.04
C ILE A 621 -60.31 25.81 -14.47
N GLN A 622 -60.99 24.67 -14.34
CA GLN A 622 -60.49 23.37 -14.82
C GLN A 622 -60.24 23.39 -16.34
N ASP A 623 -61.17 23.93 -17.12
CA ASP A 623 -61.07 24.05 -18.57
C ASP A 623 -59.91 24.97 -18.98
N ALA A 624 -59.72 26.09 -18.28
CA ALA A 624 -58.61 27.01 -18.52
C ALA A 624 -57.24 26.34 -18.28
N VAL A 625 -57.08 25.63 -17.16
CA VAL A 625 -55.86 24.90 -16.82
C VAL A 625 -55.63 23.73 -17.79
N SER A 626 -56.66 22.94 -18.10
CA SER A 626 -56.57 21.84 -19.08
C SER A 626 -56.17 22.33 -20.47
N THR A 627 -56.68 23.48 -20.89
CA THR A 627 -56.31 24.11 -22.17
C THR A 627 -54.87 24.59 -22.15
N ALA A 628 -54.41 25.19 -21.04
CA ALA A 628 -53.02 25.58 -20.85
C ALA A 628 -52.06 24.38 -20.91
N VAL A 629 -52.34 23.30 -20.17
CA VAL A 629 -51.53 22.06 -20.21
C VAL A 629 -51.48 21.49 -21.63
N ARG A 630 -52.62 21.42 -22.33
CA ARG A 630 -52.66 20.95 -23.73
C ARG A 630 -51.81 21.81 -24.67
N SER A 631 -51.80 23.12 -24.47
CA SER A 631 -50.94 24.03 -25.25
C SER A 631 -49.46 23.75 -24.99
N LEU A 632 -49.06 23.64 -23.72
CA LEU A 632 -47.68 23.38 -23.33
C LEU A 632 -47.15 22.02 -23.84
N VAL A 633 -48.00 20.99 -23.83
CA VAL A 633 -47.65 19.67 -24.40
C VAL A 633 -47.55 19.74 -25.93
N LYS A 634 -48.46 20.45 -26.60
CA LYS A 634 -48.43 20.64 -28.07
C LYS A 634 -47.19 21.40 -28.53
N GLU A 635 -46.77 22.41 -27.76
CA GLU A 635 -45.56 23.21 -27.99
C GLU A 635 -44.26 22.48 -27.55
N LYS A 636 -44.36 21.24 -27.06
CA LYS A 636 -43.26 20.41 -26.55
C LYS A 636 -42.51 21.03 -25.36
N GLN A 637 -43.14 21.96 -24.64
CA GLN A 637 -42.60 22.53 -23.41
C GLN A 637 -42.82 21.60 -22.20
N CYS A 638 -43.82 20.71 -22.27
CA CYS A 638 -44.09 19.69 -21.25
C CYS A 638 -44.29 18.31 -21.89
N VAL A 639 -43.99 17.25 -21.14
CA VAL A 639 -44.30 15.85 -21.47
C VAL A 639 -45.36 15.33 -20.50
N ARG A 640 -46.26 14.47 -20.99
CA ARG A 640 -47.31 13.82 -20.22
C ARG A 640 -47.05 12.31 -20.11
N GLU A 641 -47.01 11.77 -18.89
CA GLU A 641 -46.95 10.32 -18.59
C GLU A 641 -48.04 10.02 -17.55
N ASP A 642 -49.01 9.15 -17.86
CA ASP A 642 -50.06 8.66 -16.94
C ASP A 642 -50.80 9.76 -16.13
N GLY A 643 -51.11 10.89 -16.77
CA GLY A 643 -51.81 12.02 -16.12
C GLY A 643 -50.89 12.98 -15.34
N PHE A 644 -49.58 12.72 -15.35
CA PHE A 644 -48.56 13.60 -14.79
C PHE A 644 -47.88 14.42 -15.88
N VAL A 645 -47.59 15.67 -15.57
CA VAL A 645 -46.90 16.61 -16.45
C VAL A 645 -45.54 16.99 -15.88
N THR A 646 -44.53 17.04 -16.74
CA THR A 646 -43.16 17.40 -16.38
C THR A 646 -42.47 18.17 -17.52
N VAL A 647 -41.42 18.92 -17.20
CA VAL A 647 -40.59 19.59 -18.19
C VAL A 647 -39.64 18.56 -18.82
N PRO A 648 -39.50 18.50 -20.17
CA PRO A 648 -38.57 17.59 -20.82
C PRO A 648 -37.13 17.81 -20.31
N GLY A 649 -36.45 16.71 -19.96
CA GLY A 649 -35.06 16.74 -19.49
C GLY A 649 -34.88 17.18 -18.02
N ALA A 650 -35.95 17.48 -17.28
CA ALA A 650 -35.86 17.77 -15.86
C ALA A 650 -35.46 16.50 -15.06
N SER A 651 -34.53 16.66 -14.12
CA SER A 651 -34.13 15.58 -13.21
C SER A 651 -35.27 15.26 -12.24
N VAL A 652 -35.67 14.00 -12.15
CA VAL A 652 -36.70 13.55 -11.21
C VAL A 652 -36.08 13.32 -9.83
N THR A 653 -36.53 14.07 -8.83
CA THR A 653 -36.10 13.92 -7.44
C THR A 653 -37.16 13.23 -6.59
N VAL A 654 -36.75 12.35 -5.69
CA VAL A 654 -37.63 11.71 -4.70
C VAL A 654 -38.05 12.74 -3.65
N ARG A 655 -39.35 12.95 -3.48
CA ARG A 655 -39.90 13.97 -2.58
C ARG A 655 -40.79 13.36 -1.49
N ASP A 656 -40.52 13.76 -0.26
CA ASP A 656 -41.30 13.43 0.92
C ASP A 656 -42.51 14.36 1.03
N ARG A 657 -43.71 13.77 1.13
CA ARG A 657 -44.99 14.48 1.19
C ARG A 657 -45.62 14.51 2.59
N GLU A 658 -44.91 14.10 3.63
CA GLU A 658 -45.46 14.06 5.00
C GLU A 658 -45.89 15.46 5.50
N SER A 659 -45.19 16.51 5.08
CA SER A 659 -45.39 17.90 5.57
C SER A 659 -46.15 18.83 4.60
N VAL A 660 -46.76 18.30 3.53
CA VAL A 660 -47.48 19.13 2.54
C VAL A 660 -48.81 19.67 3.05
N SER A 661 -49.22 20.85 2.55
CA SER A 661 -50.52 21.44 2.89
C SER A 661 -51.67 20.91 2.04
N SER A 662 -51.42 20.55 0.77
CA SER A 662 -52.42 19.92 -0.09
C SER A 662 -52.62 18.44 0.26
N LEU A 663 -53.78 18.09 0.88
CA LEU A 663 -54.06 16.72 1.32
C LEU A 663 -54.20 15.71 0.17
N SER A 664 -54.48 16.17 -1.06
CA SER A 664 -54.53 15.30 -2.24
C SER A 664 -53.19 14.66 -2.55
N LEU A 665 -52.07 15.38 -2.32
CA LEU A 665 -50.72 14.86 -2.51
C LEU A 665 -50.40 13.63 -1.65
N ARG A 666 -51.15 13.39 -0.57
CA ARG A 666 -50.98 12.20 0.30
C ARG A 666 -51.77 10.98 -0.18
N LYS A 667 -52.32 11.01 -1.40
CA LYS A 667 -53.02 9.89 -2.00
C LYS A 667 -52.10 9.11 -2.95
N PRO A 668 -52.14 7.76 -2.97
CA PRO A 668 -51.28 6.97 -3.85
C PRO A 668 -51.39 7.34 -5.33
N GLU A 669 -52.58 7.72 -5.81
CA GLU A 669 -52.82 8.07 -7.22
C GLU A 669 -52.13 9.38 -7.64
N MET A 670 -51.72 10.21 -6.66
CA MET A 670 -51.02 11.48 -6.90
C MET A 670 -49.50 11.33 -6.90
N LEU A 671 -48.98 10.09 -6.81
CA LEU A 671 -47.55 9.80 -6.90
C LEU A 671 -47.11 9.61 -8.36
N PRO A 672 -46.17 10.42 -8.86
CA PRO A 672 -45.70 10.27 -10.23
C PRO A 672 -44.95 8.94 -10.42
N PRO A 673 -45.25 8.14 -11.46
CA PRO A 673 -44.55 6.89 -11.74
C PRO A 673 -43.02 7.07 -11.86
N ALA A 674 -42.57 8.17 -12.46
CA ALA A 674 -41.15 8.48 -12.59
C ALA A 674 -40.45 8.68 -11.24
N GLU A 675 -41.17 9.24 -10.26
CA GLU A 675 -40.64 9.48 -8.91
C GLU A 675 -40.58 8.19 -8.08
N ILE A 676 -41.58 7.31 -8.25
CA ILE A 676 -41.54 5.95 -7.68
C ILE A 676 -40.35 5.18 -8.24
N ARG A 677 -40.11 5.24 -9.56
CA ARG A 677 -38.93 4.62 -10.18
C ARG A 677 -37.63 5.19 -9.62
N ALA A 678 -37.53 6.51 -9.48
CA ALA A 678 -36.36 7.16 -8.89
C ALA A 678 -36.13 6.71 -7.43
N ALA A 679 -37.20 6.55 -6.64
CA ALA A 679 -37.12 6.06 -5.26
C ALA A 679 -36.66 4.59 -5.17
N ILE A 680 -37.15 3.73 -6.06
CA ILE A 680 -36.72 2.33 -6.14
C ILE A 680 -35.22 2.26 -6.49
N LEU A 681 -34.78 3.03 -7.48
CA LEU A 681 -33.38 3.06 -7.88
C LEU A 681 -32.49 3.61 -6.77
N ALA A 682 -32.87 4.73 -6.13
CA ALA A 682 -32.14 5.29 -5.00
C ALA A 682 -32.02 4.31 -3.82
N LEU A 683 -33.09 3.55 -3.53
CA LEU A 683 -33.09 2.51 -2.50
C LEU A 683 -32.13 1.36 -2.84
N VAL A 684 -32.23 0.82 -4.07
CA VAL A 684 -31.40 -0.29 -4.53
C VAL A 684 -29.92 0.11 -4.58
N ASP A 685 -29.62 1.33 -5.03
CA ASP A 685 -28.27 1.87 -5.08
C ASP A 685 -27.71 2.09 -3.66
N ALA A 686 -28.50 2.67 -2.75
CA ALA A 686 -28.08 2.93 -1.37
C ALA A 686 -27.87 1.66 -0.54
N HIS A 687 -28.64 0.60 -0.79
CA HIS A 687 -28.62 -0.64 0.00
C HIS A 687 -27.91 -1.81 -0.69
N HIS A 688 -27.34 -1.59 -1.89
CA HIS A 688 -26.75 -2.64 -2.74
C HIS A 688 -27.73 -3.80 -3.04
N GLY A 689 -29.02 -3.48 -3.11
CA GLY A 689 -30.10 -4.41 -3.38
C GLY A 689 -31.21 -4.37 -2.32
N ALA A 690 -32.41 -4.82 -2.73
CA ALA A 690 -33.56 -4.95 -1.86
C ALA A 690 -34.47 -6.10 -2.32
N THR A 691 -35.11 -6.78 -1.38
CA THR A 691 -36.08 -7.84 -1.68
C THR A 691 -37.41 -7.28 -2.19
N LYS A 692 -38.22 -8.14 -2.82
CA LYS A 692 -39.54 -7.78 -3.37
C LYS A 692 -40.52 -7.27 -2.31
N GLU A 693 -40.34 -7.71 -1.07
CA GLU A 693 -41.16 -7.41 0.09
C GLU A 693 -40.71 -6.11 0.77
N GLU A 694 -39.41 -5.81 0.75
CA GLU A 694 -38.83 -4.61 1.36
C GLU A 694 -39.07 -3.34 0.52
N ILE A 695 -38.97 -3.45 -0.81
CA ILE A 695 -39.07 -2.29 -1.73
C ILE A 695 -40.35 -1.47 -1.48
N PRO A 696 -41.56 -2.06 -1.41
CA PRO A 696 -42.79 -1.28 -1.19
C PRO A 696 -42.82 -0.55 0.15
N VAL A 697 -42.24 -1.12 1.20
CA VAL A 697 -42.26 -0.53 2.54
C VAL A 697 -41.28 0.65 2.64
N ALA A 698 -40.07 0.47 2.11
CA ALA A 698 -39.06 1.52 2.14
C ALA A 698 -39.41 2.69 1.21
N VAL A 699 -39.87 2.42 -0.01
CA VAL A 699 -40.28 3.47 -0.97
C VAL A 699 -41.48 4.26 -0.46
N ALA A 700 -42.47 3.61 0.17
CA ALA A 700 -43.60 4.31 0.77
C ALA A 700 -43.16 5.32 1.84
N ARG A 701 -42.22 4.94 2.72
CA ARG A 701 -41.66 5.85 3.73
C ARG A 701 -40.88 7.01 3.10
N MET A 702 -40.06 6.75 2.08
CA MET A 702 -39.31 7.80 1.37
C MET A 702 -40.23 8.87 0.73
N LEU A 703 -41.45 8.49 0.35
CA LEU A 703 -42.45 9.37 -0.25
C LEU A 703 -43.40 10.03 0.77
N GLY A 704 -43.20 9.80 2.08
CA GLY A 704 -43.98 10.42 3.16
C GLY A 704 -45.22 9.64 3.62
N PHE A 705 -45.30 8.33 3.34
CA PHE A 705 -46.40 7.47 3.77
C PHE A 705 -45.99 6.63 4.99
N GLY A 706 -46.67 6.85 6.12
CA GLY A 706 -46.41 6.11 7.37
C GLY A 706 -46.77 4.62 7.32
N SER A 707 -47.67 4.21 6.41
CA SER A 707 -48.03 2.81 6.17
C SER A 707 -48.21 2.53 4.67
N THR A 708 -47.86 1.30 4.25
CA THR A 708 -48.00 0.87 2.86
C THR A 708 -49.37 0.21 2.65
N SER A 709 -50.32 0.94 2.04
CA SER A 709 -51.61 0.36 1.64
C SER A 709 -51.42 -0.71 0.53
N SER A 710 -52.41 -1.58 0.36
CA SER A 710 -52.39 -2.60 -0.72
C SER A 710 -52.23 -1.95 -2.10
N GLN A 711 -52.97 -0.86 -2.34
CA GLN A 711 -52.90 -0.10 -3.58
C GLN A 711 -51.52 0.52 -3.84
N LEU A 712 -50.90 1.14 -2.82
CA LEU A 712 -49.56 1.71 -2.94
C LEU A 712 -48.51 0.61 -3.19
N ARG A 713 -48.66 -0.55 -2.52
CA ARG A 713 -47.80 -1.70 -2.72
C ARG A 713 -47.84 -2.21 -4.15
N GLU A 714 -49.04 -2.40 -4.71
CA GLU A 714 -49.22 -2.84 -6.10
C GLU A 714 -48.61 -1.85 -7.09
N MET A 715 -48.78 -0.54 -6.86
CA MET A 715 -48.21 0.50 -7.71
C MET A 715 -46.67 0.48 -7.70
N ILE A 716 -46.05 0.36 -6.51
CA ILE A 716 -44.59 0.27 -6.39
C ILE A 716 -44.08 -1.01 -7.06
N GLN A 717 -44.74 -2.15 -6.83
CA GLN A 717 -44.36 -3.43 -7.43
C GLN A 717 -44.47 -3.41 -8.97
N ALA A 718 -45.49 -2.75 -9.52
CA ALA A 718 -45.63 -2.57 -10.96
C ALA A 718 -44.47 -1.76 -11.56
N GLN A 719 -44.01 -0.70 -10.87
CA GLN A 719 -42.84 0.08 -11.29
C GLN A 719 -41.53 -0.72 -11.13
N THR A 720 -41.37 -1.52 -10.07
CA THR A 720 -40.21 -2.43 -9.92
C THR A 720 -40.16 -3.43 -11.08
N ALA A 721 -41.29 -4.05 -11.44
CA ALA A 721 -41.37 -4.97 -12.57
C ALA A 721 -41.09 -4.28 -13.92
N ARG A 722 -41.45 -3.01 -14.06
CA ARG A 722 -41.11 -2.19 -15.23
C ARG A 722 -39.60 -1.94 -15.30
N LEU A 723 -38.97 -1.51 -14.21
CA LEU A 723 -37.51 -1.32 -14.14
C LEU A 723 -36.73 -2.60 -14.43
N ASN A 724 -37.27 -3.76 -14.01
CA ASN A 724 -36.70 -5.08 -14.33
C ASN A 724 -36.79 -5.40 -15.83
N ARG A 725 -37.95 -5.14 -16.47
CA ARG A 725 -38.12 -5.31 -17.91
C ARG A 725 -37.26 -4.35 -18.75
N GLU A 726 -37.06 -3.13 -18.26
CA GLU A 726 -36.16 -2.13 -18.85
C GLU A 726 -34.67 -2.45 -18.60
N GLY A 727 -34.37 -3.45 -17.78
CA GLY A 727 -33.01 -3.90 -17.47
C GLY A 727 -32.21 -2.95 -16.57
N LEU A 728 -32.88 -2.00 -15.90
CA LEU A 728 -32.25 -1.06 -14.96
C LEU A 728 -31.99 -1.69 -13.59
N VAL A 729 -32.84 -2.63 -13.19
CA VAL A 729 -32.62 -3.53 -12.06
C VAL A 729 -32.75 -4.98 -12.52
N VAL A 730 -32.09 -5.91 -11.84
CA VAL A 730 -32.15 -7.34 -12.14
C VAL A 730 -32.41 -8.11 -10.86
N GLU A 731 -33.30 -9.09 -10.91
CA GLU A 731 -33.54 -10.01 -9.80
C GLU A 731 -32.45 -11.09 -9.78
N VAL A 732 -31.66 -11.13 -8.71
CA VAL A 732 -30.60 -12.11 -8.46
C VAL A 732 -30.81 -12.67 -7.05
N ASP A 733 -31.03 -13.98 -6.95
CA ASP A 733 -31.26 -14.69 -5.67
C ASP A 733 -32.40 -14.10 -4.81
N GLY A 734 -33.48 -13.66 -5.44
CA GLY A 734 -34.65 -13.05 -4.76
C GLY A 734 -34.46 -11.60 -4.32
N MET A 735 -33.37 -10.95 -4.72
CA MET A 735 -33.12 -9.52 -4.51
C MET A 735 -33.00 -8.75 -5.82
N PHE A 736 -33.59 -7.57 -5.90
CA PHE A 736 -33.37 -6.65 -7.01
C PHE A 736 -32.08 -5.87 -6.79
N LYS A 737 -31.15 -5.93 -7.75
CA LYS A 737 -29.87 -5.19 -7.76
C LYS A 737 -29.79 -4.30 -9.00
N ARG A 738 -29.01 -3.21 -8.93
CA ARG A 738 -28.72 -2.36 -10.08
C ARG A 738 -27.94 -3.16 -11.11
N ARG A 739 -28.31 -3.09 -12.40
CA ARG A 739 -27.48 -3.67 -13.46
C ARG A 739 -26.22 -2.82 -13.57
N GLN A 740 -25.05 -3.40 -13.26
CA GLN A 740 -23.79 -2.75 -13.58
C GLN A 740 -23.56 -2.90 -15.09
N GLU A 741 -23.30 -1.80 -15.79
CA GLU A 741 -22.77 -1.86 -17.16
C GLU A 741 -21.40 -2.54 -17.07
N THR A 742 -21.36 -3.82 -17.42
CA THR A 742 -20.13 -4.45 -17.87
C THR A 742 -19.73 -3.73 -19.15
N ASN A 743 -18.73 -2.84 -19.06
CA ASN A 743 -18.00 -2.34 -20.21
C ASN A 743 -17.30 -3.54 -20.89
N GLU A 744 -18.06 -4.31 -21.66
CA GLU A 744 -17.52 -5.15 -22.72
C GLU A 744 -17.72 -4.37 -24.03
N SER A 745 -16.65 -3.74 -24.46
CA SER A 745 -16.42 -3.24 -25.82
C SER A 745 -14.99 -3.55 -26.19
#